data_AF-A0A0F9RL13-F1
#
_entry.id   AF-A0A0F9RL13-F1
#
_cell.length_a   1.000
_cell.length_b   1.000
_cell.length_c   1.000
_cell.angle_alpha   90.00
_cell.angle_beta   90.00
_cell.angle_gamma   90.00
#
_symmetry.space_group_name_H-M   'P 1'
#
loop_
_entity.id
_entity.type
_entity.pdbx_description
1 polymer ?
#
loop_
_entity_poly.entity_id
_entity_poly.type
_entity_poly.pdbx_seq_one_letter_code
_entity_poly.pdbx_strand_id
1 'polypeptide(L)'
;MAKKNKQKTGYLEEMEADGLEARVVDGASIRQEGDDIVVDFSGDLGQVEEPTGEHDENLAIYIDGSNRIALGTRIVEWVQEDEGSRATWKRRLIEGLEIIGVEEIPTESSAFDGSSTVTHPGIAEAMVRFQANAMEELFPSEGPVKTKVVGKSDQDREEQSMRVQEFMNYMLVEEDDEYFDHTDQMCMYLPYSGSAFKKVYYDQTQDMALSRFISAEDLVVPYDATSLKTCPRYTHKYKLYGNEINSRIVSGEFIDSDQLDPQGTMTRGSVGPDTDDIKDISDNREPFRAEEDVVYQIYECHAELIFAEFDEPDAAESGAHRVALPYVVTIEAESGEVLAIRRLWREDDDRRKKRVHFIHYKFLPGLGFYGWGYLHIIGSLGKAASGALRALLDGSATASLQGGFKSKESRLAGEFVFTPGVWKDVDMTAEDLAKSFYTPPFKEPSPALFHTLELLVNGIQEFASTTEAMTGAGDNKGPVGTTLALIEQGSKIYSGIHKRMHKAARFEFKLLARLNFEHMPEEGYPFEVNGGEQTVMAQDFDGRVDILPISDPNIYSNIQRVAKAQAILELIREDPELYTLESRRMAHLDMLRALRAPDPDRLLPDTSTKRLDPVTENQLMLTGGAVKAFPEQDHESHIQAHNLFQQEVAGMGLDEQLLQSAMLNMHAHLTEHHAHSYRLRIEQELGTSLPDTDFKDIEEDVDIELDNAVARAVANSIAPPPPAQGPEPSDEEQAQAAHEQKLEHSDQDHKQGLQQKDEQHQQKMSITAKEAGQQLAIDGRAADQSAKAKSAENVLKTAEKAAALKTE
;
A
#
# COMPACT_ATOMS: atom_id res chain seq x y z
N MET A 1 -9.25 -27.30 -55.63
CA MET A 1 -9.13 -28.65 -56.22
C MET A 1 -9.57 -29.66 -55.16
N ALA A 2 -10.83 -30.08 -55.10
CA ALA A 2 -11.50 -31.12 -55.89
C ALA A 2 -11.06 -32.58 -55.61
N LYS A 3 -11.90 -33.26 -54.81
CA LYS A 3 -12.34 -34.69 -54.85
C LYS A 3 -11.32 -35.74 -54.36
N LYS A 4 -11.66 -36.66 -53.45
CA LYS A 4 -12.73 -37.70 -53.51
C LYS A 4 -12.95 -38.31 -52.10
N ASN A 5 -14.01 -39.02 -51.69
CA ASN A 5 -15.40 -39.29 -52.08
C ASN A 5 -15.75 -40.70 -51.54
N LYS A 6 -16.82 -40.83 -50.73
CA LYS A 6 -17.83 -41.92 -50.62
C LYS A 6 -18.17 -42.25 -49.15
N GLN A 7 -19.29 -41.83 -48.56
CA GLN A 7 -20.72 -42.21 -48.73
C GLN A 7 -21.12 -43.62 -48.23
N LYS A 8 -22.00 -43.60 -47.20
CA LYS A 8 -23.30 -44.32 -47.02
C LYS A 8 -23.27 -45.87 -47.04
N THR A 9 -23.99 -46.64 -46.23
CA THR A 9 -25.36 -46.59 -45.64
C THR A 9 -25.47 -47.88 -44.78
N GLY A 10 -26.18 -47.93 -43.65
CA GLY A 10 -27.62 -48.25 -43.59
C GLY A 10 -27.91 -49.54 -42.80
N TYR A 11 -28.58 -49.34 -41.67
CA TYR A 11 -29.36 -50.19 -40.75
C TYR A 11 -29.95 -51.58 -41.14
N LEU A 12 -30.01 -52.43 -40.08
CA LEU A 12 -30.99 -53.47 -39.67
C LEU A 12 -30.84 -54.94 -40.14
N GLU A 13 -30.55 -55.84 -39.18
CA GLU A 13 -31.39 -57.02 -38.91
C GLU A 13 -31.15 -57.59 -37.48
N GLU A 14 -32.24 -58.11 -36.91
CA GLU A 14 -32.49 -58.50 -35.52
C GLU A 14 -31.72 -59.74 -35.02
N MET A 15 -31.39 -59.78 -33.72
CA MET A 15 -31.51 -60.99 -32.89
C MET A 15 -31.86 -60.60 -31.45
N GLU A 16 -33.05 -61.00 -31.00
CA GLU A 16 -33.47 -60.98 -29.60
C GLU A 16 -32.62 -61.93 -28.74
N ALA A 17 -32.14 -61.35 -27.63
CA ALA A 17 -31.94 -61.89 -26.29
C ALA A 17 -31.72 -63.41 -26.09
N ASP A 18 -30.51 -63.74 -25.61
CA ASP A 18 -30.38 -64.58 -24.42
C ASP A 18 -29.07 -64.26 -23.67
N GLY A 19 -29.15 -64.05 -22.35
CA GLY A 19 -28.02 -64.18 -21.42
C GLY A 19 -27.21 -62.94 -21.02
N LEU A 20 -27.59 -62.31 -19.90
CA LEU A 20 -26.82 -61.46 -18.97
C LEU A 20 -25.65 -60.61 -19.52
N GLU A 21 -25.87 -59.29 -19.60
CA GLU A 21 -24.80 -58.29 -19.67
C GLU A 21 -24.04 -58.22 -18.33
N ALA A 22 -22.73 -58.45 -18.38
CA ALA A 22 -21.82 -58.28 -17.27
C ALA A 22 -21.65 -56.79 -16.96
N ARG A 23 -22.10 -56.37 -15.77
CA ARG A 23 -21.84 -55.04 -15.22
C ARG A 23 -20.42 -55.04 -14.66
N VAL A 24 -19.50 -54.31 -15.29
CA VAL A 24 -18.16 -54.05 -14.74
C VAL A 24 -18.34 -53.14 -13.54
N VAL A 25 -17.93 -53.62 -12.36
CA VAL A 25 -17.66 -52.81 -11.18
C VAL A 25 -16.15 -52.81 -11.04
N ASP A 26 -15.57 -51.64 -10.80
CA ASP A 26 -14.12 -51.38 -10.80
C ASP A 26 -13.25 -52.54 -10.30
N GLY A 27 -12.31 -52.97 -11.14
CA GLY A 27 -11.18 -53.83 -10.76
C GLY A 27 -11.41 -55.34 -10.69
N ALA A 28 -12.62 -55.86 -10.93
CA ALA A 28 -12.87 -57.30 -10.90
C ALA A 28 -13.46 -57.84 -12.21
N SER A 29 -12.78 -58.80 -12.84
CA SER A 29 -13.34 -59.58 -13.94
C SER A 29 -13.96 -60.87 -13.40
N ILE A 30 -15.24 -61.09 -13.67
CA ILE A 30 -15.95 -62.30 -13.25
C ILE A 30 -15.92 -63.29 -14.42
N ARG A 31 -15.26 -64.43 -14.24
CA ARG A 31 -15.26 -65.52 -15.22
C ARG A 31 -15.91 -66.75 -14.59
N GLN A 32 -16.85 -67.34 -15.33
CA GLN A 32 -17.51 -68.57 -14.94
C GLN A 32 -16.81 -69.76 -15.61
N GLU A 33 -16.15 -70.60 -14.82
CA GLU A 33 -15.59 -71.88 -15.29
C GLU A 33 -16.43 -73.03 -14.72
N GLY A 34 -17.43 -73.47 -15.49
CA GLY A 34 -18.37 -74.52 -15.05
C GLY A 34 -19.37 -74.01 -14.00
N ASP A 35 -19.54 -74.75 -12.90
CA ASP A 35 -20.46 -74.41 -11.79
C ASP A 35 -19.84 -73.46 -10.76
N ASP A 36 -18.56 -73.09 -10.90
CA ASP A 36 -17.86 -72.18 -10.00
C ASP A 36 -17.72 -70.78 -10.63
N ILE A 37 -18.02 -69.75 -9.82
CA ILE A 37 -17.80 -68.34 -10.16
C ILE A 37 -16.43 -67.93 -9.62
N VAL A 38 -15.49 -67.63 -10.52
CA VAL A 38 -14.16 -67.11 -10.16
C VAL A 38 -14.17 -65.60 -10.34
N VAL A 39 -14.01 -64.88 -9.24
CA VAL A 39 -13.85 -63.42 -9.23
C VAL A 39 -12.35 -63.12 -9.26
N ASP A 40 -11.90 -62.62 -10.41
CA ASP A 40 -10.50 -62.28 -10.66
C ASP A 40 -10.28 -60.78 -10.42
N PHE A 41 -9.59 -60.47 -9.31
CA PHE A 41 -9.21 -59.11 -8.92
C PHE A 41 -7.89 -58.63 -9.57
N SER A 42 -7.36 -59.38 -10.56
CA SER A 42 -6.15 -59.00 -11.29
C SER A 42 -6.42 -58.20 -12.57
N GLY A 43 -7.63 -57.63 -12.70
CA GLY A 43 -7.99 -56.73 -13.79
C GLY A 43 -6.99 -55.58 -13.85
N ASP A 44 -6.39 -55.42 -15.04
CA ASP A 44 -5.33 -54.48 -15.42
C ASP A 44 -5.44 -53.14 -14.67
N LEU A 45 -4.75 -53.04 -13.53
CA LEU A 45 -4.47 -51.76 -12.89
C LEU A 45 -3.60 -51.03 -13.90
N GLY A 46 -4.20 -50.08 -14.63
CA GLY A 46 -3.53 -49.31 -15.66
C GLY A 46 -2.13 -48.94 -15.18
N GLN A 47 -1.12 -49.24 -16.00
CA GLN A 47 0.28 -48.97 -15.68
C GLN A 47 0.38 -47.53 -15.18
N VAL A 48 0.75 -47.36 -13.91
CA VAL A 48 1.08 -46.04 -13.37
C VAL A 48 2.28 -45.56 -14.19
N GLU A 49 2.09 -44.50 -14.96
CA GLU A 49 3.19 -43.90 -15.72
C GLU A 49 4.28 -43.46 -14.73
N GLU A 50 5.55 -43.59 -15.12
CA GLU A 50 6.64 -43.06 -14.29
C GLU A 50 6.74 -41.55 -14.50
N PRO A 51 7.00 -40.76 -13.44
CA PRO A 51 7.15 -39.32 -13.56
C PRO A 51 8.20 -38.94 -14.61
N THR A 52 7.86 -37.98 -15.47
CA THR A 52 8.74 -37.55 -16.58
C THR A 52 10.04 -36.91 -16.09
N GLY A 53 10.05 -36.47 -14.82
CA GLY A 53 11.19 -35.82 -14.18
C GLY A 53 11.13 -34.29 -14.26
N GLU A 54 10.13 -33.70 -14.92
CA GLU A 54 9.89 -32.26 -14.90
C GLU A 54 9.39 -31.82 -13.51
N HIS A 55 10.01 -30.78 -12.95
CA HIS A 55 9.76 -30.39 -11.56
C HIS A 55 8.33 -29.87 -11.33
N ASP A 56 7.77 -29.14 -12.30
CA ASP A 56 6.46 -28.47 -12.23
C ASP A 56 5.29 -29.32 -12.79
N GLU A 57 5.55 -30.58 -13.15
CA GLU A 57 4.51 -31.48 -13.67
C GLU A 57 3.40 -31.76 -12.64
N ASN A 58 2.19 -32.06 -13.12
CA ASN A 58 1.08 -32.45 -12.26
C ASN A 58 1.24 -33.90 -11.78
N LEU A 59 1.62 -34.09 -10.52
CA LEU A 59 1.87 -35.38 -9.91
C LEU A 59 0.60 -36.21 -9.62
N ALA A 60 -0.59 -35.62 -9.77
CA ALA A 60 -1.84 -36.35 -9.55
C ALA A 60 -2.01 -37.52 -10.54
N ILE A 61 -1.38 -37.43 -11.72
CA ILE A 61 -1.41 -38.47 -12.77
C ILE A 61 -0.76 -39.77 -12.28
N TYR A 62 0.25 -39.67 -11.41
CA TYR A 62 1.07 -40.78 -10.97
C TYR A 62 0.64 -41.40 -9.63
N ILE A 63 -0.45 -40.89 -9.02
CA ILE A 63 -1.03 -41.47 -7.81
C ILE A 63 -2.22 -42.34 -8.22
N ASP A 64 -2.32 -43.54 -7.65
CA ASP A 64 -3.45 -44.43 -7.90
C ASP A 64 -4.78 -43.84 -7.39
N GLY A 65 -5.89 -44.23 -8.01
CA GLY A 65 -7.22 -43.69 -7.67
C GLY A 65 -7.61 -43.88 -6.21
N SER A 66 -7.17 -44.96 -5.54
CA SER A 66 -7.52 -45.19 -4.13
C SER A 66 -6.80 -44.20 -3.21
N ASN A 67 -5.51 -43.95 -3.44
CA ASN A 67 -4.75 -42.95 -2.69
C ASN A 67 -5.24 -41.52 -2.98
N ARG A 68 -5.67 -41.22 -4.22
CA ARG A 68 -6.29 -39.92 -4.55
C ARG A 68 -7.57 -39.68 -3.78
N ILE A 69 -8.50 -40.65 -3.74
CA ILE A 69 -9.75 -40.55 -2.98
C ILE A 69 -9.48 -40.36 -1.49
N ALA A 70 -8.53 -41.10 -0.93
CA ALA A 70 -8.15 -40.97 0.47
C ALA A 70 -7.55 -39.59 0.79
N LEU A 71 -6.71 -39.06 -0.11
CA LEU A 71 -6.13 -37.72 0.00
C LEU A 71 -7.21 -36.63 -0.08
N GLY A 72 -8.12 -36.73 -1.05
CA GLY A 72 -9.23 -35.80 -1.25
C GLY A 72 -10.15 -35.74 -0.03
N THR A 73 -10.58 -36.91 0.46
CA THR A 73 -11.41 -37.02 1.69
C THR A 73 -10.72 -36.34 2.87
N ARG A 74 -9.42 -36.60 3.08
CA ARG A 74 -8.64 -35.99 4.16
C ARG A 74 -8.55 -34.47 4.04
N ILE A 75 -8.39 -33.92 2.83
CA ILE A 75 -8.33 -32.47 2.62
C ILE A 75 -9.70 -31.83 2.89
N VAL A 76 -10.80 -32.46 2.47
CA VAL A 76 -12.15 -31.97 2.78
C VAL A 76 -12.37 -31.92 4.30
N GLU A 77 -12.01 -32.98 5.03
CA GLU A 77 -12.08 -33.01 6.50
C GLU A 77 -11.25 -31.88 7.13
N TRP A 78 -10.01 -31.66 6.66
CA TRP A 78 -9.16 -30.58 7.13
C TRP A 78 -9.76 -29.20 6.92
N VAL A 79 -10.36 -28.95 5.75
CA VAL A 79 -11.02 -27.67 5.46
C VAL A 79 -12.21 -27.46 6.37
N GLN A 80 -13.02 -28.50 6.62
CA GLN A 80 -14.16 -28.43 7.53
C GLN A 80 -13.75 -28.15 8.97
N GLU A 81 -12.67 -28.78 9.47
CA GLU A 81 -12.10 -28.50 10.79
C GLU A 81 -11.62 -27.05 10.91
N ASP A 82 -10.87 -26.57 9.90
CA ASP A 82 -10.30 -25.23 9.91
C ASP A 82 -11.41 -24.16 9.79
N GLU A 83 -12.46 -24.41 9.00
CA GLU A 83 -13.67 -23.57 8.93
C GLU A 83 -14.42 -23.53 10.28
N GLY A 84 -14.59 -24.70 10.91
CA GLY A 84 -15.20 -24.80 12.24
C GLY A 84 -14.44 -23.97 13.29
N SER A 85 -13.11 -23.95 13.21
CA SER A 85 -12.26 -23.19 14.13
C SER A 85 -12.47 -21.67 14.04
N ARG A 86 -12.88 -21.15 12.87
CA ARG A 86 -13.05 -19.71 12.60
C ARG A 86 -14.52 -19.27 12.47
N ALA A 87 -15.49 -20.14 12.71
CA ALA A 87 -16.92 -19.85 12.54
C ALA A 87 -17.40 -18.61 13.31
N THR A 88 -16.89 -18.39 14.54
CA THR A 88 -17.25 -17.19 15.33
C THR A 88 -16.72 -15.90 14.69
N TRP A 89 -15.55 -15.96 14.06
CA TRP A 89 -14.98 -14.84 13.33
C TRP A 89 -15.78 -14.56 12.05
N LYS A 90 -16.14 -15.59 11.27
CA LYS A 90 -16.99 -15.45 10.06
C LYS A 90 -18.35 -14.82 10.40
N ARG A 91 -19.02 -15.31 11.46
CA ARG A 91 -20.30 -14.77 11.92
C ARG A 91 -20.24 -13.28 12.29
N ARG A 92 -19.12 -12.83 12.88
CA ARG A 92 -18.92 -11.41 13.19
C ARG A 92 -18.85 -10.55 11.92
N LEU A 93 -18.28 -11.07 10.84
CA LEU A 93 -18.27 -10.36 9.56
C LEU A 93 -19.69 -10.25 9.02
N ILE A 94 -20.46 -11.35 8.98
CA ILE A 94 -21.87 -11.31 8.54
C ILE A 94 -22.68 -10.29 9.35
N GLU A 95 -22.65 -10.37 10.69
CA GLU A 95 -23.27 -9.36 11.58
C GLU A 95 -22.74 -7.93 11.31
N GLY A 96 -21.53 -7.82 10.78
CA GLY A 96 -20.88 -6.57 10.44
C GLY A 96 -21.58 -5.79 9.33
N LEU A 97 -22.20 -6.48 8.36
CA LEU A 97 -22.94 -5.86 7.26
C LEU A 97 -24.11 -4.99 7.77
N GLU A 98 -24.82 -5.48 8.80
CA GLU A 98 -25.88 -4.71 9.47
C GLU A 98 -25.33 -3.48 10.21
N ILE A 99 -24.14 -3.61 10.82
CA ILE A 99 -23.51 -2.52 11.62
C ILE A 99 -23.06 -1.38 10.72
N ILE A 100 -22.53 -1.69 9.54
CA ILE A 100 -22.10 -0.69 8.57
C ILE A 100 -23.28 -0.12 7.77
N GLY A 101 -24.44 -0.78 7.81
CA GLY A 101 -25.66 -0.35 7.14
C GLY A 101 -25.75 -0.75 5.66
N VAL A 102 -25.02 -1.80 5.27
CA VAL A 102 -25.13 -2.41 3.93
C VAL A 102 -26.33 -3.35 3.89
N GLU A 103 -26.52 -4.15 4.94
CA GLU A 103 -27.70 -5.00 5.11
C GLU A 103 -28.74 -4.28 5.98
N GLU A 104 -30.00 -4.33 5.55
CA GLU A 104 -31.12 -3.80 6.32
C GLU A 104 -31.45 -4.73 7.48
N ILE A 105 -31.71 -4.17 8.66
CA ILE A 105 -32.18 -4.99 9.78
C ILE A 105 -33.61 -5.46 9.49
N PRO A 106 -33.88 -6.78 9.54
CA PRO A 106 -35.21 -7.31 9.30
C PRO A 106 -36.26 -6.66 10.22
N THR A 107 -37.42 -6.31 9.68
CA THR A 107 -38.53 -5.69 10.44
C THR A 107 -39.00 -6.57 11.60
N GLU A 108 -38.85 -7.89 11.48
CA GLU A 108 -39.15 -8.86 12.55
C GLU A 108 -38.21 -8.73 13.75
N SER A 109 -36.98 -8.24 13.52
CA SER A 109 -35.97 -7.96 14.54
C SER A 109 -36.09 -6.54 15.13
N SER A 110 -37.07 -5.75 14.67
CA SER A 110 -37.32 -4.41 15.16
C SER A 110 -37.90 -4.43 16.59
N ALA A 111 -37.73 -3.34 17.35
CA ALA A 111 -38.10 -3.31 18.77
C ALA A 111 -39.62 -3.44 18.99
N PHE A 112 -40.40 -2.90 18.06
CA PHE A 112 -41.85 -3.02 17.98
C PHE A 112 -42.31 -2.75 16.53
N ASP A 113 -43.53 -3.17 16.19
CA ASP A 113 -44.09 -2.99 14.86
C ASP A 113 -44.09 -1.52 14.43
N GLY A 114 -43.48 -1.22 13.29
CA GLY A 114 -43.28 0.14 12.78
C GLY A 114 -42.14 0.95 13.42
N SER A 115 -41.29 0.33 14.26
CA SER A 115 -40.08 1.00 14.78
C SER A 115 -38.99 1.17 13.72
N SER A 116 -38.10 2.14 13.94
CA SER A 116 -37.02 2.48 13.03
C SER A 116 -35.95 1.37 13.00
N THR A 117 -35.56 0.95 11.79
CA THR A 117 -34.46 0.00 11.54
C THR A 117 -33.17 0.69 11.06
N VAL A 118 -33.14 2.03 11.03
CA VAL A 118 -32.04 2.83 10.45
C VAL A 118 -30.70 2.54 11.13
N THR A 119 -29.65 2.34 10.35
CA THR A 119 -28.27 2.20 10.84
C THR A 119 -27.50 3.51 10.66
N HIS A 120 -26.67 3.87 11.64
CA HIS A 120 -25.81 5.06 11.55
C HIS A 120 -24.55 4.75 10.71
N PRO A 121 -24.21 5.55 9.68
CA PRO A 121 -23.19 5.21 8.69
C PRO A 121 -21.74 5.43 9.14
N GLY A 122 -21.51 5.77 10.41
CA GLY A 122 -20.20 6.23 10.90
C GLY A 122 -19.03 5.25 10.67
N ILE A 123 -19.27 3.93 10.70
CA ILE A 123 -18.23 2.94 10.39
C ILE A 123 -17.99 2.86 8.88
N ALA A 124 -19.04 2.91 8.06
CA ALA A 124 -18.89 2.93 6.60
C ALA A 124 -18.13 4.19 6.14
N GLU A 125 -18.42 5.36 6.73
CA GLU A 125 -17.67 6.59 6.49
C GLU A 125 -16.18 6.41 6.83
N ALA A 126 -15.86 5.79 7.97
CA ALA A 126 -14.49 5.50 8.37
C ALA A 126 -13.76 4.57 7.39
N MET A 127 -14.47 3.58 6.82
CA MET A 127 -13.93 2.66 5.82
C MET A 127 -13.59 3.39 4.51
N VAL A 128 -14.52 4.20 3.99
CA VAL A 128 -14.31 4.99 2.75
C VAL A 128 -13.14 5.95 2.92
N ARG A 129 -13.04 6.65 4.07
CA ARG A 129 -11.90 7.53 4.36
C ARG A 129 -10.58 6.77 4.41
N PHE A 130 -10.56 5.58 5.02
CA PHE A 130 -9.35 4.77 5.04
C PHE A 130 -8.95 4.34 3.63
N GLN A 131 -9.89 3.81 2.84
CA GLN A 131 -9.63 3.35 1.47
C GLN A 131 -9.05 4.49 0.62
N ALA A 132 -9.65 5.68 0.64
CA ALA A 132 -9.18 6.83 -0.14
C ALA A 132 -7.73 7.22 0.19
N ASN A 133 -7.39 7.28 1.49
CA ASN A 133 -6.04 7.59 1.94
C ASN A 133 -5.04 6.46 1.64
N ALA A 134 -5.45 5.20 1.80
CA ALA A 134 -4.61 4.05 1.54
C ALA A 134 -4.29 3.89 0.05
N MET A 135 -5.28 4.14 -0.81
CA MET A 135 -5.13 4.02 -2.27
C MET A 135 -4.18 5.07 -2.81
N GLU A 136 -4.30 6.31 -2.32
CA GLU A 136 -3.38 7.40 -2.68
C GLU A 136 -1.91 7.10 -2.36
N GLU A 137 -1.65 6.35 -1.27
CA GLU A 137 -0.29 5.96 -0.88
C GLU A 137 0.21 4.70 -1.59
N LEU A 138 -0.67 3.68 -1.77
CA LEU A 138 -0.28 2.42 -2.38
C LEU A 138 -0.21 2.48 -3.91
N PHE A 139 -1.00 3.36 -4.53
CA PHE A 139 -1.13 3.46 -5.99
C PHE A 139 -1.18 4.93 -6.43
N PRO A 140 -0.05 5.68 -6.31
CA PRO A 140 0.02 7.03 -6.83
C PRO A 140 0.17 7.05 -8.36
N SER A 141 -0.03 8.22 -8.95
CA SER A 141 0.00 8.43 -10.41
C SER A 141 1.34 8.12 -11.07
N GLU A 142 2.46 8.14 -10.33
CA GLU A 142 3.80 7.77 -10.83
C GLU A 142 4.00 6.25 -10.91
N GLY A 143 3.04 5.47 -10.43
CA GLY A 143 3.11 4.02 -10.29
C GLY A 143 3.45 3.56 -8.86
N PRO A 144 3.04 2.34 -8.48
CA PRO A 144 3.15 1.86 -7.10
C PRO A 144 4.57 1.39 -6.69
N VAL A 145 5.47 1.16 -7.64
CA VAL A 145 6.79 0.55 -7.43
C VAL A 145 7.92 1.58 -7.49
N LYS A 146 8.86 1.44 -6.56
CA LYS A 146 10.13 2.16 -6.49
C LYS A 146 11.28 1.19 -6.31
N THR A 147 12.40 1.43 -6.98
CA THR A 147 13.60 0.60 -6.84
C THR A 147 14.68 1.29 -6.02
N LYS A 148 15.57 0.48 -5.43
CA LYS A 148 16.76 0.94 -4.74
C LYS A 148 17.92 0.00 -5.03
N VAL A 149 19.04 0.54 -5.48
CA VAL A 149 20.27 -0.23 -5.69
C VAL A 149 20.81 -0.73 -4.34
N VAL A 150 21.14 -2.02 -4.26
CA VAL A 150 21.73 -2.64 -3.06
C VAL A 150 23.25 -2.73 -3.20
N GLY A 151 23.97 -2.15 -2.24
CA GLY A 151 25.44 -2.18 -2.21
C GLY A 151 26.06 -0.97 -2.90
N LYS A 152 27.20 -1.16 -3.57
CA LYS A 152 27.83 -0.10 -4.37
C LYS A 152 26.91 0.26 -5.55
N SER A 153 26.70 1.56 -5.75
CA SER A 153 26.06 2.10 -6.95
C SER A 153 27.09 2.10 -8.07
N ASP A 154 26.77 1.48 -9.19
CA ASP A 154 27.47 1.62 -10.45
C ASP A 154 26.43 2.02 -11.52
N GLN A 155 26.89 2.58 -12.64
CA GLN A 155 26.00 3.07 -13.69
C GLN A 155 25.09 1.94 -14.21
N ASP A 156 25.63 0.74 -14.41
CA ASP A 156 24.87 -0.41 -14.91
C ASP A 156 23.72 -0.81 -13.98
N ARG A 157 23.94 -0.78 -12.66
CA ARG A 157 22.92 -1.07 -11.65
C ARG A 157 21.89 0.04 -11.54
N GLU A 158 22.28 1.28 -11.75
CA GLU A 158 21.33 2.40 -11.80
C GLU A 158 20.40 2.26 -13.01
N GLU A 159 20.95 1.95 -14.18
CA GLU A 159 20.18 1.65 -15.39
C GLU A 159 19.29 0.41 -15.21
N GLN A 160 19.81 -0.66 -14.60
CA GLN A 160 19.01 -1.85 -14.23
C GLN A 160 17.86 -1.47 -13.28
N SER A 161 18.14 -0.64 -12.27
CA SER A 161 17.15 -0.17 -11.30
C SER A 161 16.04 0.64 -11.96
N MET A 162 16.38 1.48 -12.92
CA MET A 162 15.41 2.25 -13.73
C MET A 162 14.55 1.33 -14.59
N ARG A 163 15.14 0.41 -15.37
CA ARG A 163 14.39 -0.55 -16.20
C ARG A 163 13.41 -1.38 -15.38
N VAL A 164 13.86 -1.90 -14.23
CA VAL A 164 13.01 -2.68 -13.32
C VAL A 164 11.85 -1.85 -12.77
N GLN A 165 12.11 -0.59 -12.38
CA GLN A 165 11.06 0.29 -11.87
C GLN A 165 10.03 0.61 -12.94
N GLU A 166 10.49 1.02 -14.12
CA GLU A 166 9.63 1.41 -15.23
C GLU A 166 8.80 0.23 -15.74
N PHE A 167 9.42 -0.94 -15.94
CA PHE A 167 8.70 -2.14 -16.37
C PHE A 167 7.66 -2.60 -15.34
N MET A 168 8.00 -2.64 -14.05
CA MET A 168 7.02 -3.08 -13.04
C MET A 168 5.85 -2.10 -12.91
N ASN A 169 6.08 -0.79 -13.06
CA ASN A 169 4.99 0.18 -13.08
C ASN A 169 4.17 0.08 -14.36
N TYR A 170 4.80 -0.11 -15.52
CA TYR A 170 4.12 -0.36 -16.79
C TYR A 170 3.21 -1.61 -16.71
N MET A 171 3.76 -2.74 -16.25
CA MET A 171 3.02 -4.00 -16.09
C MET A 171 1.80 -3.84 -15.17
N LEU A 172 1.92 -3.11 -14.06
CA LEU A 172 0.85 -2.95 -13.07
C LEU A 172 -0.19 -1.87 -13.40
N VAL A 173 0.17 -0.88 -14.24
CA VAL A 173 -0.68 0.28 -14.54
C VAL A 173 -1.30 0.19 -15.93
N GLU A 174 -0.56 -0.31 -16.91
CA GLU A 174 -0.94 -0.31 -18.32
C GLU A 174 -1.29 -1.70 -18.86
N GLU A 175 -0.64 -2.78 -18.38
CA GLU A 175 -0.93 -4.14 -18.88
C GLU A 175 -1.96 -4.90 -18.03
N ASP A 176 -1.85 -4.84 -16.69
CA ASP A 176 -2.81 -5.48 -15.79
C ASP A 176 -4.00 -4.53 -15.50
N ASP A 177 -4.99 -4.54 -16.40
CA ASP A 177 -6.22 -3.73 -16.30
C ASP A 177 -6.97 -3.89 -14.96
N GLU A 178 -6.87 -5.05 -14.30
CA GLU A 178 -7.62 -5.36 -13.09
C GLU A 178 -6.83 -5.08 -11.79
N TYR A 179 -5.52 -4.79 -11.88
CA TYR A 179 -4.69 -4.60 -10.70
C TYR A 179 -5.19 -3.46 -9.81
N PHE A 180 -5.62 -2.35 -10.44
CA PHE A 180 -6.21 -1.21 -9.76
C PHE A 180 -7.47 -1.62 -8.98
N ASP A 181 -8.43 -2.26 -9.66
CA ASP A 181 -9.71 -2.65 -9.09
C ASP A 181 -9.54 -3.63 -7.92
N HIS A 182 -8.64 -4.61 -8.04
CA HIS A 182 -8.33 -5.53 -6.94
C HIS A 182 -7.65 -4.83 -5.77
N THR A 183 -6.78 -3.85 -6.03
CA THR A 183 -6.13 -3.09 -4.95
C THR A 183 -7.12 -2.17 -4.25
N ASP A 184 -8.01 -1.53 -5.00
CA ASP A 184 -9.07 -0.68 -4.48
C ASP A 184 -10.06 -1.46 -3.60
N GLN A 185 -10.55 -2.58 -4.12
CA GLN A 185 -11.45 -3.49 -3.39
C GLN A 185 -10.79 -4.02 -2.11
N MET A 186 -9.51 -4.40 -2.19
CA MET A 186 -8.74 -4.82 -1.02
C MET A 186 -8.66 -3.69 0.03
N CYS A 187 -8.38 -2.45 -0.38
CA CYS A 187 -8.32 -1.30 0.51
C CYS A 187 -9.67 -0.98 1.16
N MET A 188 -10.79 -1.20 0.46
CA MET A 188 -12.14 -1.07 1.03
C MET A 188 -12.47 -2.19 2.02
N TYR A 189 -12.08 -3.43 1.70
CA TYR A 189 -12.38 -4.61 2.52
C TYR A 189 -11.49 -4.76 3.76
N LEU A 190 -10.21 -4.39 3.67
CA LEU A 190 -9.23 -4.49 4.76
C LEU A 190 -9.67 -3.84 6.09
N PRO A 191 -10.19 -2.60 6.14
CA PRO A 191 -10.65 -1.99 7.39
C PRO A 191 -11.89 -2.68 7.95
N TYR A 192 -12.69 -3.35 7.13
CA TYR A 192 -13.88 -4.09 7.56
C TYR A 192 -13.49 -5.40 8.26
N SER A 193 -12.80 -6.28 7.55
CA SER A 193 -12.47 -7.63 8.04
C SER A 193 -11.25 -7.67 8.96
N GLY A 194 -10.33 -6.71 8.80
CA GLY A 194 -9.03 -6.67 9.46
C GLY A 194 -7.94 -7.47 8.76
N SER A 195 -8.30 -8.27 7.75
CA SER A 195 -7.36 -9.07 6.96
C SER A 195 -7.82 -9.17 5.52
N ALA A 196 -6.91 -8.87 4.61
CA ALA A 196 -7.11 -9.05 3.19
C ALA A 196 -5.91 -9.80 2.62
N PHE A 197 -6.09 -10.53 1.54
CA PHE A 197 -5.02 -11.27 0.91
C PHE A 197 -4.89 -10.87 -0.55
N LYS A 198 -3.69 -11.01 -1.10
CA LYS A 198 -3.47 -11.01 -2.55
C LYS A 198 -2.76 -12.30 -2.92
N LYS A 199 -3.26 -13.00 -3.94
CA LYS A 199 -2.60 -14.16 -4.55
C LYS A 199 -1.78 -13.67 -5.73
N VAL A 200 -0.49 -13.95 -5.71
CA VAL A 200 0.44 -13.64 -6.79
C VAL A 200 0.84 -14.93 -7.49
N TYR A 201 0.50 -15.04 -8.76
CA TYR A 201 0.71 -16.23 -9.57
C TYR A 201 0.98 -15.84 -11.02
N TYR A 202 1.59 -16.76 -11.76
CA TYR A 202 1.79 -16.58 -13.20
C TYR A 202 0.56 -17.13 -13.91
N ASP A 203 -0.10 -16.31 -14.71
CA ASP A 203 -1.25 -16.73 -15.50
C ASP A 203 -0.79 -17.17 -16.89
N GLN A 204 -1.05 -18.44 -17.22
CA GLN A 204 -0.66 -19.01 -18.52
C GLN A 204 -1.49 -18.46 -19.68
N THR A 205 -2.67 -17.88 -19.41
CA THR A 205 -3.55 -17.35 -20.46
C THR A 205 -3.10 -15.96 -20.88
N GLN A 206 -2.75 -15.10 -19.91
CA GLN A 206 -2.24 -13.75 -20.13
C GLN A 206 -0.71 -13.67 -20.26
N ASP A 207 0.00 -14.78 -20.05
CA ASP A 207 1.47 -14.90 -20.15
C ASP A 207 2.22 -13.94 -19.21
N MET A 208 1.61 -13.58 -18.07
CA MET A 208 2.12 -12.56 -17.16
C MET A 208 1.89 -12.89 -15.67
N ALA A 209 2.68 -12.23 -14.80
CA ALA A 209 2.52 -12.37 -13.37
C ALA A 209 1.40 -11.44 -12.85
N LEU A 210 0.33 -12.03 -12.32
CA LEU A 210 -0.84 -11.31 -11.84
C LEU A 210 -0.88 -11.28 -10.31
N SER A 211 -1.51 -10.23 -9.79
CA SER A 211 -1.83 -10.09 -8.36
C SER A 211 -3.32 -9.85 -8.19
N ARG A 212 -4.01 -10.78 -7.54
CA ARG A 212 -5.49 -10.76 -7.41
C ARG A 212 -5.91 -10.75 -5.95
N PHE A 213 -6.87 -9.90 -5.61
CA PHE A 213 -7.41 -9.79 -4.25
C PHE A 213 -8.23 -11.03 -3.87
N ILE A 214 -7.93 -11.59 -2.70
CA ILE A 214 -8.62 -12.71 -2.10
C ILE A 214 -9.18 -12.25 -0.74
N SER A 215 -10.48 -12.44 -0.53
CA SER A 215 -11.12 -12.09 0.74
C SER A 215 -10.68 -13.02 1.86
N ALA A 216 -10.86 -12.60 3.12
CA ALA A 216 -10.44 -13.44 4.23
C ALA A 216 -11.35 -14.66 4.44
N GLU A 217 -12.59 -14.64 3.96
CA GLU A 217 -13.46 -15.82 3.97
C GLU A 217 -13.02 -16.88 2.95
N ASP A 218 -12.36 -16.47 1.87
CA ASP A 218 -11.92 -17.38 0.80
C ASP A 218 -10.57 -18.05 1.12
N LEU A 219 -9.77 -17.51 2.06
CA LEU A 219 -8.53 -18.13 2.54
C LEU A 219 -8.69 -18.73 3.95
N VAL A 220 -8.80 -20.06 4.00
CA VAL A 220 -8.93 -20.85 5.23
C VAL A 220 -7.55 -21.18 5.79
N VAL A 221 -7.30 -20.79 7.04
CA VAL A 221 -6.05 -21.05 7.74
C VAL A 221 -6.36 -21.55 9.14
N PRO A 222 -5.66 -22.58 9.65
CA PRO A 222 -5.77 -22.99 11.04
C PRO A 222 -5.58 -21.81 11.99
N TYR A 223 -6.49 -21.61 12.94
CA TYR A 223 -6.52 -20.38 13.75
C TYR A 223 -5.26 -20.18 14.63
N ASP A 224 -4.62 -21.28 15.03
CA ASP A 224 -3.39 -21.31 15.82
C ASP A 224 -2.14 -20.93 15.00
N ALA A 225 -2.26 -20.78 13.68
CA ALA A 225 -1.15 -20.37 12.83
C ALA A 225 -0.74 -18.92 13.09
N THR A 226 0.57 -18.67 13.06
CA THR A 226 1.15 -17.32 13.18
C THR A 226 1.47 -16.69 11.82
N SER A 227 1.80 -17.52 10.82
CA SER A 227 2.18 -17.07 9.48
C SER A 227 1.94 -18.16 8.44
N LEU A 228 1.72 -17.75 7.19
CA LEU A 228 1.56 -18.67 6.05
C LEU A 228 2.84 -19.50 5.76
N LYS A 229 4.00 -19.00 6.18
CA LYS A 229 5.29 -19.67 5.98
C LYS A 229 5.49 -20.86 6.92
N THR A 230 4.92 -20.79 8.11
CA THR A 230 5.15 -21.75 9.19
C THR A 230 3.90 -22.58 9.50
N CYS A 231 2.77 -22.23 8.90
CA CYS A 231 1.53 -22.99 9.11
C CYS A 231 1.59 -24.34 8.37
N PRO A 232 1.04 -25.40 8.99
CA PRO A 232 1.09 -26.74 8.42
C PRO A 232 0.28 -26.83 7.12
N ARG A 233 -0.85 -26.11 7.06
CA ARG A 233 -1.73 -26.05 5.90
C ARG A 233 -2.44 -24.70 5.82
N TYR A 234 -2.84 -24.32 4.61
CA TYR A 234 -3.85 -23.31 4.34
C TYR A 234 -4.55 -23.65 3.03
N THR A 235 -5.82 -23.28 2.89
CA THR A 235 -6.63 -23.62 1.73
C THR A 235 -7.25 -22.37 1.15
N HIS A 236 -7.05 -22.15 -0.15
CA HIS A 236 -7.76 -21.15 -0.91
C HIS A 236 -9.01 -21.78 -1.55
N LYS A 237 -10.16 -21.20 -1.28
CA LYS A 237 -11.45 -21.60 -1.82
C LYS A 237 -11.83 -20.62 -2.92
N TYR A 238 -12.16 -21.13 -4.10
CA TYR A 238 -12.63 -20.31 -5.20
C TYR A 238 -13.58 -21.11 -6.08
N LYS A 239 -14.35 -20.41 -6.91
CA LYS A 239 -15.36 -20.99 -7.79
C LYS A 239 -14.83 -20.96 -9.22
N LEU A 240 -15.00 -22.04 -9.97
CA LEU A 240 -14.70 -22.11 -11.41
C LEU A 240 -15.95 -22.53 -12.19
N TYR A 241 -16.13 -21.97 -13.38
CA TYR A 241 -17.11 -22.42 -14.34
C TYR A 241 -16.62 -23.67 -15.09
N GLY A 242 -17.56 -24.46 -15.63
CA GLY A 242 -17.22 -25.66 -16.40
C GLY A 242 -16.22 -25.42 -17.54
N ASN A 243 -16.32 -24.29 -18.26
CA ASN A 243 -15.36 -23.95 -19.31
C ASN A 243 -13.96 -23.66 -18.77
N GLU A 244 -13.83 -23.07 -17.59
CA GLU A 244 -12.53 -22.82 -16.96
C GLU A 244 -11.87 -24.12 -16.52
N ILE A 245 -12.66 -25.09 -16.01
CA ILE A 245 -12.17 -26.43 -15.73
C ILE A 245 -11.64 -27.08 -17.02
N ASN A 246 -12.41 -27.04 -18.11
CA ASN A 246 -11.97 -27.58 -19.40
C ASN A 246 -10.66 -26.93 -19.88
N SER A 247 -10.55 -25.60 -19.77
CA SER A 247 -9.34 -24.87 -20.13
C SER A 247 -8.12 -25.38 -19.34
N ARG A 248 -8.28 -25.60 -18.04
CA ARG A 248 -7.22 -26.12 -17.15
C ARG A 248 -6.90 -27.59 -17.38
N ILE A 249 -7.86 -28.40 -17.81
CA ILE A 249 -7.59 -29.78 -18.23
C ILE A 249 -6.76 -29.76 -19.52
N VAL A 250 -7.14 -28.93 -20.50
CA VAL A 250 -6.43 -28.82 -21.78
C VAL A 250 -5.01 -28.27 -21.61
N SER A 251 -4.79 -27.34 -20.67
CA SER A 251 -3.44 -26.83 -20.36
C SER A 251 -2.58 -27.82 -19.56
N GLY A 252 -3.12 -28.98 -19.17
CA GLY A 252 -2.45 -29.95 -18.30
C GLY A 252 -2.35 -29.50 -16.84
N GLU A 253 -3.05 -28.42 -16.46
CA GLU A 253 -3.12 -27.98 -15.08
C GLU A 253 -3.93 -28.93 -14.21
N PHE A 254 -5.05 -29.44 -14.71
CA PHE A 254 -5.88 -30.43 -14.05
C PHE A 254 -5.84 -31.77 -14.78
N ILE A 255 -6.00 -32.86 -14.05
CA ILE A 255 -6.25 -34.16 -14.65
C ILE A 255 -7.66 -34.20 -15.22
N ASP A 256 -7.83 -34.93 -16.32
CA ASP A 256 -9.15 -35.29 -16.81
C ASP A 256 -9.73 -36.38 -15.89
N SER A 257 -10.85 -36.09 -15.25
CA SER A 257 -11.51 -37.00 -14.32
C SER A 257 -12.94 -37.24 -14.77
N ASP A 258 -13.32 -38.52 -14.89
CA ASP A 258 -14.68 -38.95 -15.21
C ASP A 258 -15.72 -38.47 -14.18
N GLN A 259 -15.26 -38.08 -12.98
CA GLN A 259 -16.14 -37.51 -11.97
C GLN A 259 -16.53 -36.08 -12.30
N LEU A 260 -15.66 -35.30 -12.95
CA LEU A 260 -15.98 -33.96 -13.41
C LEU A 260 -16.88 -34.05 -14.65
N ASP A 261 -18.00 -33.34 -14.64
CA ASP A 261 -18.86 -33.19 -15.82
C ASP A 261 -18.94 -31.71 -16.24
N PRO A 262 -17.84 -31.15 -16.74
CA PRO A 262 -17.78 -29.73 -17.12
C PRO A 262 -18.65 -29.42 -18.35
N GLN A 263 -19.18 -30.44 -19.04
CA GLN A 263 -20.12 -30.30 -20.15
C GLN A 263 -21.60 -30.25 -19.71
N GLY A 264 -21.90 -30.46 -18.42
CA GLY A 264 -23.27 -30.44 -17.90
C GLY A 264 -24.17 -31.56 -18.42
N THR A 265 -23.56 -32.69 -18.82
CA THR A 265 -24.28 -33.87 -19.35
C THR A 265 -24.94 -34.73 -18.28
N MET A 266 -24.48 -34.61 -17.04
CA MET A 266 -24.97 -35.24 -15.82
C MET A 266 -25.86 -34.24 -15.07
N THR A 267 -26.98 -34.72 -14.52
CA THR A 267 -27.79 -33.93 -13.59
C THR A 267 -27.08 -33.88 -12.24
N ARG A 268 -26.09 -32.99 -12.07
CA ARG A 268 -25.60 -32.62 -10.75
C ARG A 268 -26.61 -31.70 -10.08
N GLY A 269 -26.82 -31.86 -8.77
CA GLY A 269 -27.49 -30.82 -8.00
C GLY A 269 -26.69 -29.55 -8.20
N SER A 270 -27.34 -28.44 -8.57
CA SER A 270 -26.64 -27.16 -8.55
C SER A 270 -26.09 -26.98 -7.14
N VAL A 271 -24.80 -26.62 -7.02
CA VAL A 271 -24.26 -26.16 -5.73
C VAL A 271 -25.22 -25.09 -5.26
N GLY A 272 -25.98 -25.37 -4.19
CA GLY A 272 -26.94 -24.44 -3.64
C GLY A 272 -26.24 -23.10 -3.36
N PRO A 273 -26.98 -21.98 -3.30
CA PRO A 273 -26.41 -20.73 -2.80
C PRO A 273 -25.66 -21.04 -1.50
N ASP A 274 -24.39 -20.65 -1.38
CA ASP A 274 -23.76 -20.60 -0.06
C ASP A 274 -24.49 -19.47 0.66
N THR A 275 -25.45 -19.82 1.52
CA THR A 275 -26.37 -18.86 2.14
C THR A 275 -25.65 -17.84 3.03
N ASP A 276 -24.37 -18.09 3.30
CA ASP A 276 -23.50 -17.29 4.15
C ASP A 276 -22.38 -16.57 3.34
N ASP A 277 -22.49 -16.46 2.01
CA ASP A 277 -21.55 -15.70 1.18
C ASP A 277 -21.79 -14.20 1.39
N ILE A 278 -20.80 -13.53 1.98
CA ILE A 278 -20.87 -12.11 2.34
C ILE A 278 -21.07 -11.23 1.11
N LYS A 279 -20.56 -11.62 -0.06
CA LYS A 279 -20.73 -10.87 -1.31
C LYS A 279 -22.16 -10.94 -1.81
N ASP A 280 -22.80 -12.11 -1.68
CA ASP A 280 -24.18 -12.29 -2.12
C ASP A 280 -25.15 -11.57 -1.16
N ILE A 281 -24.88 -11.62 0.15
CA ILE A 281 -25.65 -10.89 1.17
C ILE A 281 -25.50 -9.38 0.99
N SER A 282 -24.27 -8.87 0.79
CA SER A 282 -24.03 -7.42 0.67
C SER A 282 -24.76 -6.79 -0.51
N ASP A 283 -24.82 -7.53 -1.62
CA ASP A 283 -25.39 -7.03 -2.88
C ASP A 283 -26.86 -7.44 -3.07
N ASN A 284 -27.45 -8.16 -2.09
CA ASN A 284 -28.77 -8.79 -2.21
C ASN A 284 -28.91 -9.60 -3.51
N ARG A 285 -27.88 -10.37 -3.88
CA ARG A 285 -27.87 -11.17 -5.10
C ARG A 285 -28.69 -12.44 -4.89
N GLU A 286 -29.73 -12.61 -5.69
CA GLU A 286 -30.27 -13.94 -5.95
C GLU A 286 -29.39 -14.62 -7.01
N PRO A 287 -28.83 -15.81 -6.75
CA PRO A 287 -28.01 -16.50 -7.74
C PRO A 287 -28.92 -17.02 -8.87
N PHE A 288 -29.12 -16.19 -9.90
CA PHE A 288 -29.67 -16.65 -11.16
C PHE A 288 -28.55 -17.29 -11.98
N ARG A 289 -28.49 -18.61 -12.00
CA ARG A 289 -27.59 -19.37 -12.88
C ARG A 289 -28.44 -19.98 -13.99
N ALA A 290 -28.02 -19.82 -15.26
CA ALA A 290 -28.62 -20.63 -16.31
C ALA A 290 -28.33 -22.11 -16.00
N GLU A 291 -29.21 -23.03 -16.42
CA GLU A 291 -29.02 -24.47 -16.17
C GLU A 291 -27.69 -25.00 -16.74
N GLU A 292 -27.13 -24.32 -17.75
CA GLU A 292 -25.85 -24.64 -18.41
C GLU A 292 -24.62 -24.10 -17.64
N ASP A 293 -24.80 -23.14 -16.72
CA ASP A 293 -23.71 -22.50 -15.97
C ASP A 293 -23.37 -23.31 -14.72
N VAL A 294 -22.76 -24.48 -14.92
CA VAL A 294 -22.28 -25.33 -13.82
C VAL A 294 -21.07 -24.67 -13.17
N VAL A 295 -21.19 -24.37 -11.87
CA VAL A 295 -20.14 -23.79 -11.03
C VAL A 295 -19.61 -24.85 -10.08
N TYR A 296 -18.29 -25.01 -10.08
CA TYR A 296 -17.55 -25.94 -9.23
C TYR A 296 -16.84 -25.19 -8.12
N GLN A 297 -16.93 -25.69 -6.90
CA GLN A 297 -16.17 -25.17 -5.77
C GLN A 297 -14.83 -25.90 -5.70
N ILE A 298 -13.74 -25.15 -5.83
CA ILE A 298 -12.38 -25.68 -5.84
C ILE A 298 -11.67 -25.31 -4.53
N TYR A 299 -10.94 -26.28 -3.99
CA TYR A 299 -10.04 -26.10 -2.85
C TYR A 299 -8.60 -26.31 -3.29
N GLU A 300 -7.79 -25.25 -3.23
CA GLU A 300 -6.34 -25.31 -3.42
C GLU A 300 -5.67 -25.31 -2.05
N CYS A 301 -5.27 -26.49 -1.59
CA CYS A 301 -4.68 -26.72 -0.28
C CYS A 301 -3.14 -26.74 -0.35
N HIS A 302 -2.49 -25.84 0.39
CA HIS A 302 -1.04 -25.73 0.49
C HIS A 302 -0.57 -26.38 1.80
N ALA A 303 -0.18 -27.65 1.73
CA ALA A 303 0.12 -28.47 2.90
C ALA A 303 1.51 -29.12 2.84
N GLU A 304 2.08 -29.41 4.00
CA GLU A 304 3.26 -30.27 4.10
C GLU A 304 2.81 -31.74 4.10
N LEU A 305 3.14 -32.48 3.04
CA LEU A 305 2.69 -33.85 2.79
C LEU A 305 3.87 -34.80 2.58
N ILE A 306 3.59 -36.11 2.67
CA ILE A 306 4.53 -37.19 2.38
C ILE A 306 3.84 -38.12 1.37
N PHE A 307 4.48 -38.33 0.22
CA PHE A 307 4.06 -39.25 -0.83
C PHE A 307 5.06 -40.39 -0.93
N ALA A 308 4.59 -41.64 -0.88
CA ALA A 308 5.49 -42.80 -0.92
C ALA A 308 6.04 -43.07 -2.32
N GLU A 309 5.32 -42.58 -3.33
CA GLU A 309 5.54 -42.80 -4.75
C GLU A 309 6.69 -41.94 -5.29
N PHE A 310 6.86 -40.71 -4.76
CA PHE A 310 7.80 -39.73 -5.30
C PHE A 310 8.79 -39.16 -4.26
N ASP A 311 8.54 -39.33 -2.96
CA ASP A 311 9.48 -38.88 -1.94
C ASP A 311 10.54 -39.95 -1.68
N GLU A 312 11.80 -39.51 -1.71
CA GLU A 312 13.05 -40.28 -1.53
C GLU A 312 12.88 -41.73 -1.01
N PRO A 313 13.12 -42.75 -1.85
CA PRO A 313 12.98 -44.16 -1.47
C PRO A 313 13.98 -44.60 -0.37
N ASP A 314 15.13 -43.93 -0.23
CA ASP A 314 16.20 -44.27 0.73
C ASP A 314 15.78 -44.12 2.21
N ALA A 315 14.79 -43.27 2.51
CA ALA A 315 14.24 -43.14 3.86
C ALA A 315 13.37 -44.35 4.27
N ALA A 316 12.83 -45.09 3.29
CA ALA A 316 11.99 -46.26 3.54
C ALA A 316 12.79 -47.47 4.05
N GLU A 317 14.02 -47.66 3.56
CA GLU A 317 14.90 -48.79 3.95
C GLU A 317 15.63 -48.57 5.29
N SER A 318 15.85 -47.31 5.70
CA SER A 318 16.67 -46.98 6.88
C SER A 318 15.87 -46.81 8.19
N GLY A 319 14.54 -46.82 8.14
CA GLY A 319 13.69 -46.53 9.30
C GLY A 319 13.82 -45.09 9.82
N ALA A 320 14.35 -44.17 9.03
CA ALA A 320 14.49 -42.77 9.36
C ALA A 320 13.13 -42.04 9.30
N HIS A 321 12.97 -40.99 10.11
CA HIS A 321 11.78 -40.13 10.04
C HIS A 321 11.71 -39.44 8.67
N ARG A 322 10.61 -39.64 7.94
CA ARG A 322 10.33 -38.91 6.69
C ARG A 322 9.97 -37.46 7.02
N VAL A 323 10.59 -36.52 6.32
CA VAL A 323 10.27 -35.08 6.43
C VAL A 323 9.16 -34.78 5.43
N ALA A 324 8.08 -34.13 5.89
CA ALA A 324 7.02 -33.68 5.01
C ALA A 324 7.50 -32.53 4.13
N LEU A 325 7.19 -32.59 2.83
CA LEU A 325 7.56 -31.60 1.84
C LEU A 325 6.35 -30.74 1.48
N PRO A 326 6.55 -29.48 1.06
CA PRO A 326 5.44 -28.58 0.78
C PRO A 326 4.84 -28.86 -0.61
N TYR A 327 3.54 -29.15 -0.65
CA TYR A 327 2.79 -29.38 -1.89
C TYR A 327 1.57 -28.46 -1.98
N VAL A 328 1.13 -28.21 -3.21
CA VAL A 328 -0.20 -27.68 -3.51
C VAL A 328 -1.04 -28.82 -4.05
N VAL A 329 -2.16 -29.09 -3.39
CA VAL A 329 -3.15 -30.08 -3.84
C VAL A 329 -4.45 -29.35 -4.15
N THR A 330 -4.88 -29.43 -5.40
CA THR A 330 -6.14 -28.84 -5.86
C THR A 330 -7.19 -29.94 -5.96
N ILE A 331 -8.32 -29.76 -5.28
CA ILE A 331 -9.44 -30.71 -5.27
C ILE A 331 -10.76 -30.01 -5.60
N GLU A 332 -11.71 -30.78 -6.13
CA GLU A 332 -13.12 -30.37 -6.23
C GLU A 332 -13.82 -30.68 -4.90
N ALA A 333 -14.51 -29.69 -4.33
CA ALA A 333 -14.97 -29.74 -2.94
C ALA A 333 -16.10 -30.75 -2.70
N GLU A 334 -17.01 -30.94 -3.65
CA GLU A 334 -18.19 -31.79 -3.48
C GLU A 334 -17.87 -33.27 -3.73
N SER A 335 -17.16 -33.59 -4.81
CA SER A 335 -16.71 -34.96 -5.10
C SER A 335 -15.51 -35.40 -4.28
N GLY A 336 -14.68 -34.45 -3.83
CA GLY A 336 -13.38 -34.74 -3.23
C GLY A 336 -12.32 -35.19 -4.23
N GLU A 337 -12.59 -35.08 -5.54
CA GLU A 337 -11.66 -35.53 -6.58
C GLU A 337 -10.41 -34.66 -6.62
N VAL A 338 -9.24 -35.29 -6.68
CA VAL A 338 -7.95 -34.60 -6.75
C VAL A 338 -7.62 -34.23 -8.20
N LEU A 339 -7.59 -32.93 -8.49
CA LEU A 339 -7.37 -32.39 -9.82
C LEU A 339 -5.89 -32.17 -10.12
N ALA A 340 -5.13 -31.72 -9.13
CA ALA A 340 -3.71 -31.45 -9.30
C ALA A 340 -2.90 -31.63 -8.02
N ILE A 341 -1.66 -32.09 -8.17
CA ILE A 341 -0.65 -32.11 -7.10
C ILE A 341 0.64 -31.52 -7.67
N ARG A 342 1.13 -30.43 -7.08
CA ARG A 342 2.35 -29.75 -7.53
C ARG A 342 3.31 -29.47 -6.39
N ARG A 343 4.61 -29.49 -6.70
CA ARG A 343 5.68 -29.18 -5.76
C ARG A 343 5.66 -27.68 -5.43
N LEU A 344 5.72 -27.33 -4.15
CA LEU A 344 5.70 -25.94 -3.68
C LEU A 344 7.09 -25.47 -3.20
N TRP A 345 8.14 -25.95 -3.88
CA TRP A 345 9.52 -25.50 -3.70
C TRP A 345 10.17 -25.33 -5.08
N ARG A 346 11.36 -24.74 -5.15
CA ARG A 346 12.08 -24.61 -6.41
C ARG A 346 12.95 -25.83 -6.68
N GLU A 347 13.14 -26.17 -7.94
CA GLU A 347 14.02 -27.27 -8.34
C GLU A 347 15.46 -27.06 -7.83
N ASP A 348 15.94 -25.81 -7.83
CA ASP A 348 17.27 -25.42 -7.37
C ASP A 348 17.41 -25.24 -5.84
N ASP A 349 16.33 -25.44 -5.06
CA ASP A 349 16.36 -25.29 -3.59
C ASP A 349 16.59 -26.63 -2.88
N ASP A 350 17.85 -26.91 -2.53
CA ASP A 350 18.25 -28.07 -1.72
C ASP A 350 17.47 -28.21 -0.41
N ARG A 351 16.97 -27.11 0.16
CA ARG A 351 16.23 -27.13 1.44
C ARG A 351 14.72 -27.26 1.24
N ARG A 352 14.24 -27.33 -0.01
CA ARG A 352 12.84 -27.51 -0.39
C ARG A 352 11.89 -26.58 0.39
N LYS A 353 12.24 -25.30 0.51
CA LYS A 353 11.46 -24.36 1.33
C LYS A 353 10.11 -24.06 0.68
N LYS A 354 9.07 -24.03 1.51
CA LYS A 354 7.71 -23.65 1.12
C LYS A 354 7.68 -22.27 0.45
N ARG A 355 7.26 -22.24 -0.82
CA ARG A 355 6.90 -21.01 -1.54
C ARG A 355 5.52 -20.57 -1.09
N VAL A 356 5.38 -19.29 -0.74
CA VAL A 356 4.08 -18.72 -0.33
C VAL A 356 3.65 -17.73 -1.38
N HIS A 357 2.56 -18.06 -2.09
CA HIS A 357 1.99 -17.24 -3.17
C HIS A 357 0.95 -16.22 -2.68
N PHE A 358 0.64 -16.22 -1.38
CA PHE A 358 -0.35 -15.35 -0.77
C PHE A 358 0.32 -14.30 0.12
N ILE A 359 -0.07 -13.04 -0.07
CA ILE A 359 0.39 -11.90 0.70
C ILE A 359 -0.70 -11.49 1.67
N HIS A 360 -0.38 -11.42 2.97
CA HIS A 360 -1.32 -11.05 4.02
C HIS A 360 -1.24 -9.56 4.36
N TYR A 361 -2.24 -8.81 3.94
CA TYR A 361 -2.49 -7.44 4.38
C TYR A 361 -3.23 -7.45 5.71
N LYS A 362 -2.61 -6.89 6.76
CA LYS A 362 -3.19 -6.79 8.12
C LYS A 362 -3.45 -5.33 8.48
N PHE A 363 -4.70 -5.03 8.86
CA PHE A 363 -5.08 -3.70 9.34
C PHE A 363 -4.44 -3.44 10.72
N LEU A 364 -4.97 -4.07 11.76
CA LEU A 364 -4.36 -4.18 13.08
C LEU A 364 -3.93 -5.63 13.36
N PRO A 365 -2.85 -5.84 14.13
CA PRO A 365 -2.49 -7.18 14.56
C PRO A 365 -3.59 -7.75 15.46
N GLY A 366 -4.11 -8.93 15.11
CA GLY A 366 -4.99 -9.70 15.99
C GLY A 366 -4.19 -10.61 16.92
N LEU A 367 -4.88 -11.31 17.82
CA LEU A 367 -4.27 -12.28 18.73
C LEU A 367 -3.91 -13.62 18.04
N GLY A 368 -4.57 -13.94 16.93
CA GLY A 368 -4.32 -15.13 16.12
C GLY A 368 -3.80 -14.79 14.72
N PHE A 369 -4.09 -15.67 13.77
CA PHE A 369 -3.72 -15.45 12.37
C PHE A 369 -4.35 -14.19 11.77
N TYR A 370 -5.67 -14.05 11.91
CA TYR A 370 -6.46 -12.94 11.36
C TYR A 370 -6.26 -11.65 12.17
N GLY A 371 -6.17 -10.54 11.45
CA GLY A 371 -6.08 -9.19 12.00
C GLY A 371 -7.43 -8.64 12.48
N TRP A 372 -7.39 -7.47 13.12
CA TRP A 372 -8.59 -6.75 13.57
C TRP A 372 -8.85 -5.54 12.68
N GLY A 373 -10.12 -5.36 12.28
CA GLY A 373 -10.64 -4.19 11.56
C GLY A 373 -11.52 -3.29 12.45
N TYR A 374 -12.20 -2.32 11.86
CA TYR A 374 -13.14 -1.42 12.55
C TYR A 374 -14.28 -2.17 13.23
N LEU A 375 -14.82 -3.22 12.62
CA LEU A 375 -15.85 -4.05 13.26
C LEU A 375 -15.41 -4.61 14.63
N HIS A 376 -14.11 -4.89 14.78
CA HIS A 376 -13.56 -5.47 15.99
C HIS A 376 -13.37 -4.43 17.10
N ILE A 377 -13.00 -3.20 16.74
CA ILE A 377 -12.58 -2.17 17.70
C ILE A 377 -13.70 -1.17 17.99
N ILE A 378 -14.41 -0.71 16.96
CA ILE A 378 -15.45 0.33 17.06
C ILE A 378 -16.85 -0.18 16.66
N GLY A 379 -16.99 -1.46 16.31
CA GLY A 379 -18.29 -2.07 15.97
C GLY A 379 -19.35 -1.91 17.07
N SER A 380 -18.95 -1.99 18.34
CA SER A 380 -19.85 -1.78 19.49
C SER A 380 -20.33 -0.33 19.59
N LEU A 381 -19.48 0.65 19.27
CA LEU A 381 -19.86 2.06 19.17
C LEU A 381 -20.86 2.27 18.03
N GLY A 382 -20.64 1.65 16.87
CA GLY A 382 -21.57 1.68 15.74
C GLY A 382 -22.94 1.10 16.07
N LYS A 383 -22.99 -0.06 16.75
CA LYS A 383 -24.23 -0.66 17.26
C LYS A 383 -24.95 0.29 18.24
N ALA A 384 -24.21 0.89 19.18
CA ALA A 384 -24.78 1.81 20.15
C ALA A 384 -25.29 3.12 19.51
N ALA A 385 -24.55 3.69 18.56
CA ALA A 385 -24.94 4.89 17.83
C ALA A 385 -26.21 4.65 17.03
N SER A 386 -26.30 3.52 16.33
CA SER A 386 -27.50 3.10 15.60
C SER A 386 -28.69 2.92 16.54
N GLY A 387 -28.49 2.27 17.70
CA GLY A 387 -29.54 2.14 18.72
C GLY A 387 -30.02 3.48 19.28
N ALA A 388 -29.11 4.41 19.56
CA ALA A 388 -29.46 5.75 20.02
C ALA A 388 -30.21 6.55 18.94
N LEU A 389 -29.79 6.44 17.67
CA LEU A 389 -30.46 7.07 16.53
C LEU A 389 -31.89 6.55 16.38
N ARG A 390 -32.09 5.23 16.42
CA ARG A 390 -33.43 4.61 16.36
C ARG A 390 -34.30 5.09 17.51
N ALA A 391 -33.79 5.09 18.74
CA ALA A 391 -34.52 5.57 19.90
C ALA A 391 -34.93 7.06 19.78
N LEU A 392 -34.10 7.91 19.18
CA LEU A 392 -34.44 9.31 18.89
C LEU A 392 -35.54 9.42 17.83
N LEU A 393 -35.44 8.67 16.73
CA LEU A 393 -36.43 8.64 15.66
C LEU A 393 -37.78 8.11 16.16
N ASP A 394 -37.77 6.98 16.85
CA ASP A 394 -38.97 6.34 17.41
C ASP A 394 -39.62 7.20 18.49
N GLY A 395 -38.83 7.79 19.38
CA GLY A 395 -39.34 8.71 20.40
C GLY A 395 -39.98 9.96 19.79
N SER A 396 -39.39 10.50 18.72
CA SER A 396 -39.93 11.66 17.99
C SER A 396 -41.20 11.31 17.23
N ALA A 397 -41.22 10.14 16.56
CA ALA A 397 -42.37 9.63 15.85
C ALA A 397 -43.53 9.39 16.82
N THR A 398 -43.28 8.77 17.98
CA THR A 398 -44.31 8.51 18.99
C THR A 398 -44.84 9.79 19.65
N ALA A 399 -43.98 10.80 19.87
CA ALA A 399 -44.41 12.10 20.39
C ALA A 399 -45.27 12.89 19.37
N SER A 400 -45.00 12.70 18.07
CA SER A 400 -45.73 13.34 16.97
C SER A 400 -47.04 12.61 16.65
N LEU A 401 -46.98 11.28 16.54
CA LEU A 401 -48.09 10.35 16.27
C LEU A 401 -48.64 9.87 17.61
N GLN A 402 -49.27 10.79 18.34
CA GLN A 402 -49.83 10.50 19.66
C GLN A 402 -51.00 9.50 19.56
N GLY A 403 -51.07 8.59 20.52
CA GLY A 403 -52.20 7.65 20.70
C GLY A 403 -52.96 7.92 21.99
N GLY A 404 -54.09 7.25 22.22
CA GLY A 404 -54.81 7.45 23.46
C GLY A 404 -55.90 6.44 23.73
N PHE A 405 -56.42 6.51 24.95
CA PHE A 405 -57.56 5.74 25.39
C PHE A 405 -58.83 6.54 25.16
N LYS A 406 -59.81 5.92 24.54
CA LYS A 406 -61.16 6.46 24.37
C LYS A 406 -62.08 5.84 25.42
N SER A 407 -62.76 6.68 26.19
CA SER A 407 -63.75 6.22 27.18
C SER A 407 -64.92 5.51 26.48
N LYS A 408 -65.34 4.35 27.00
CA LYS A 408 -66.52 3.61 26.52
C LYS A 408 -67.84 4.40 26.71
N GLU A 409 -67.83 5.40 27.59
CA GLU A 409 -68.97 6.28 27.83
C GLU A 409 -69.12 7.36 26.76
N SER A 410 -68.10 7.55 25.92
CA SER A 410 -68.15 8.43 24.76
C SER A 410 -69.12 7.85 23.73
N ARG A 411 -70.15 8.61 23.35
CA ARG A 411 -71.16 8.20 22.34
C ARG A 411 -70.62 8.11 20.91
N LEU A 412 -69.32 8.25 20.72
CA LEU A 412 -68.64 8.06 19.45
C LEU A 412 -68.59 6.56 19.12
N ALA A 413 -69.50 6.07 18.27
CA ALA A 413 -69.47 4.69 17.78
C ALA A 413 -68.58 4.57 16.53
N GLY A 414 -67.74 3.52 16.44
CA GLY A 414 -66.91 3.22 15.26
C GLY A 414 -65.43 3.62 15.37
N GLU A 415 -64.67 3.22 14.35
CA GLU A 415 -63.25 3.51 14.17
C GLU A 415 -63.08 4.86 13.46
N PHE A 416 -62.34 5.79 14.07
CA PHE A 416 -62.18 7.15 13.56
C PHE A 416 -60.77 7.31 12.97
N VAL A 417 -60.65 7.20 11.65
CA VAL A 417 -59.40 7.52 10.94
C VAL A 417 -59.33 9.02 10.69
N PHE A 418 -58.35 9.71 11.25
CA PHE A 418 -58.15 11.14 10.97
C PHE A 418 -57.53 11.32 9.58
N THR A 419 -58.18 12.11 8.73
CA THR A 419 -57.66 12.49 7.42
C THR A 419 -57.40 13.99 7.42
N PRO A 420 -56.19 14.46 7.08
CA PRO A 420 -55.86 15.88 7.07
C PRO A 420 -56.85 16.69 6.23
N GLY A 421 -57.37 17.79 6.78
CA GLY A 421 -58.27 18.72 6.09
C GLY A 421 -59.76 18.31 6.03
N VAL A 422 -60.14 17.16 6.61
CA VAL A 422 -61.54 16.69 6.64
C VAL A 422 -62.15 16.94 8.02
N TRP A 423 -63.24 17.72 8.04
CA TRP A 423 -64.05 17.91 9.25
C TRP A 423 -64.98 16.70 9.45
N LYS A 424 -65.10 16.23 10.70
CA LYS A 424 -66.00 15.14 11.07
C LYS A 424 -67.06 15.66 12.03
N ASP A 425 -68.31 15.35 11.73
CA ASP A 425 -69.44 15.71 12.59
C ASP A 425 -69.48 14.81 13.82
N VAL A 426 -69.63 15.42 15.00
CA VAL A 426 -69.73 14.72 16.30
C VAL A 426 -70.86 15.30 17.14
N ASP A 427 -71.68 14.44 17.74
CA ASP A 427 -72.82 14.81 18.59
C ASP A 427 -72.42 15.07 20.05
N MET A 428 -71.33 15.81 20.26
CA MET A 428 -70.75 16.08 21.58
C MET A 428 -70.30 17.54 21.67
N THR A 429 -70.32 18.10 22.89
CA THR A 429 -69.69 19.39 23.14
C THR A 429 -68.17 19.24 23.11
N ALA A 430 -67.44 20.34 22.84
CA ALA A 430 -65.98 20.32 22.83
C ALA A 430 -65.37 19.85 24.16
N GLU A 431 -66.02 20.17 25.29
CA GLU A 431 -65.57 19.77 26.62
C GLU A 431 -65.77 18.27 26.88
N ASP A 432 -66.92 17.71 26.48
CA ASP A 432 -67.18 16.27 26.59
C ASP A 432 -66.28 15.46 25.66
N LEU A 433 -65.96 16.01 24.48
CA LEU A 433 -65.00 15.41 23.54
C LEU A 433 -63.61 15.37 24.15
N ALA A 434 -63.12 16.46 24.75
CA ALA A 434 -61.81 16.51 25.38
C ALA A 434 -61.68 15.54 26.59
N LYS A 435 -62.74 15.38 27.38
CA LYS A 435 -62.78 14.43 28.52
C LYS A 435 -62.90 12.96 28.08
N SER A 436 -63.40 12.72 26.87
CA SER A 436 -63.60 11.37 26.34
C SER A 436 -62.31 10.69 25.89
N PHE A 437 -61.25 11.46 25.63
CA PHE A 437 -59.96 10.96 25.19
C PHE A 437 -58.89 11.25 26.24
N TYR A 438 -58.14 10.23 26.61
CA TYR A 438 -56.95 10.36 27.44
C TYR A 438 -55.73 9.93 26.64
N THR A 439 -54.84 10.90 26.36
CA THR A 439 -53.56 10.65 25.71
C THR A 439 -52.49 10.52 26.80
N PRO A 440 -51.83 9.36 26.93
CA PRO A 440 -50.64 9.24 27.78
C PRO A 440 -49.59 10.29 27.41
N PRO A 441 -48.77 10.78 28.34
CA PRO A 441 -47.74 11.75 28.03
C PRO A 441 -46.59 11.08 27.24
N PHE A 442 -46.63 11.21 25.91
CA PHE A 442 -45.51 10.86 25.04
C PHE A 442 -44.49 12.00 25.09
N LYS A 443 -43.37 11.78 25.78
CA LYS A 443 -42.31 12.80 25.89
C LYS A 443 -41.42 12.74 24.66
N GLU A 444 -41.03 13.91 24.17
CA GLU A 444 -39.97 14.03 23.18
C GLU A 444 -38.65 13.43 23.72
N PRO A 445 -37.77 12.94 22.83
CA PRO A 445 -36.49 12.43 23.26
C PRO A 445 -35.68 13.46 24.05
N SER A 446 -35.04 13.02 25.13
CA SER A 446 -34.30 13.94 25.99
C SER A 446 -33.02 14.46 25.29
N PRO A 447 -32.60 15.71 25.54
CA PRO A 447 -31.32 16.23 25.06
C PRO A 447 -30.11 15.37 25.47
N ALA A 448 -30.20 14.67 26.62
CA ALA A 448 -29.14 13.76 27.06
C ALA A 448 -28.91 12.58 26.11
N LEU A 449 -29.98 12.08 25.45
CA LEU A 449 -29.87 11.01 24.46
C LEU A 449 -29.18 11.51 23.18
N PHE A 450 -29.49 12.74 22.77
CA PHE A 450 -28.81 13.39 21.65
C PHE A 450 -27.32 13.59 21.93
N HIS A 451 -26.94 14.09 23.11
CA HIS A 451 -25.53 14.18 23.51
C HIS A 451 -24.83 12.83 23.60
N THR A 452 -25.56 11.77 23.96
CA THR A 452 -25.00 10.41 23.95
C THR A 452 -24.71 9.96 22.52
N LEU A 453 -25.63 10.21 21.58
CA LEU A 453 -25.39 9.95 20.15
C LEU A 453 -24.17 10.74 19.65
N GLU A 454 -24.09 12.04 19.95
CA GLU A 454 -22.93 12.87 19.59
C GLU A 454 -21.62 12.29 20.14
N LEU A 455 -21.60 11.89 21.42
CA LEU A 455 -20.41 11.28 22.03
C LEU A 455 -20.00 9.98 21.34
N LEU A 456 -20.97 9.14 20.96
CA LEU A 456 -20.71 7.87 20.26
C LEU A 456 -20.18 8.12 18.84
N VAL A 457 -20.79 9.05 18.10
CA VAL A 457 -20.35 9.42 16.75
C VAL A 457 -18.96 10.04 16.78
N ASN A 458 -18.70 10.95 17.73
CA ASN A 458 -17.39 11.54 17.90
C ASN A 458 -16.33 10.49 18.25
N GLY A 459 -16.66 9.49 19.08
CA GLY A 459 -15.74 8.38 19.39
C GLY A 459 -15.40 7.52 18.17
N ILE A 460 -16.37 7.29 17.27
CA ILE A 460 -16.15 6.61 15.98
C ILE A 460 -15.23 7.46 15.10
N GLN A 461 -15.56 8.75 14.95
CA GLN A 461 -14.82 9.67 14.09
C GLN A 461 -13.39 9.88 14.59
N GLU A 462 -13.16 10.10 15.89
CA GLU A 462 -11.82 10.30 16.44
C GLU A 462 -10.89 9.10 16.20
N PHE A 463 -11.43 7.88 16.32
CA PHE A 463 -10.68 6.67 15.99
C PHE A 463 -10.37 6.58 14.48
N ALA A 464 -11.32 7.00 13.64
CA ALA A 464 -11.21 6.99 12.18
C ALA A 464 -10.50 8.23 11.59
N SER A 465 -10.34 9.33 12.31
CA SER A 465 -9.83 10.59 11.77
C SER A 465 -8.67 11.07 12.62
N THR A 466 -7.49 10.51 12.39
CA THR A 466 -6.27 10.92 13.11
C THR A 466 -5.31 11.76 12.24
N THR A 467 -5.66 12.05 10.99
CA THR A 467 -4.90 12.92 10.06
C THR A 467 -5.57 14.27 9.73
N GLU A 468 -6.90 14.35 9.66
CA GLU A 468 -7.61 15.57 9.21
C GLU A 468 -7.99 16.55 10.32
N ALA A 469 -7.96 16.15 11.60
CA ALA A 469 -8.34 17.04 12.71
C ALA A 469 -7.50 18.33 12.79
N MET A 470 -6.35 18.39 12.11
CA MET A 470 -5.47 19.55 12.02
C MET A 470 -5.83 20.53 10.88
N THR A 471 -6.76 20.21 9.97
CA THR A 471 -7.13 21.10 8.85
C THR A 471 -8.37 21.94 9.12
N GLY A 472 -9.25 21.52 10.04
CA GLY A 472 -10.55 22.17 10.27
C GLY A 472 -10.52 23.43 11.14
N ALA A 473 -9.47 23.67 11.92
CA ALA A 473 -9.43 24.78 12.87
C ALA A 473 -8.04 25.41 12.99
N GLY A 474 -7.87 26.58 12.35
CA GLY A 474 -6.92 27.59 12.80
C GLY A 474 -5.71 27.80 11.90
N ASP A 475 -5.60 29.04 11.42
CA ASP A 475 -4.39 29.76 10.99
C ASP A 475 -3.08 28.98 11.25
N ASN A 476 -2.59 28.24 10.24
CA ASN A 476 -1.33 27.48 10.24
C ASN A 476 -0.09 28.42 10.27
N LYS A 477 -0.02 29.32 11.26
CA LYS A 477 1.11 30.23 11.52
C LYS A 477 1.99 29.77 12.68
N GLY A 478 1.72 28.58 13.23
CA GLY A 478 2.59 27.98 14.24
C GLY A 478 3.96 27.62 13.66
N PRO A 479 5.06 27.67 14.44
CA PRO A 479 6.36 27.20 14.00
C PRO A 479 6.28 25.78 13.44
N VAL A 480 6.93 25.52 12.30
CA VAL A 480 6.83 24.25 11.55
C VAL A 480 7.09 23.03 12.45
N GLY A 481 8.04 23.14 13.40
CA GLY A 481 8.33 22.08 14.36
C GLY A 481 7.16 21.72 15.29
N THR A 482 6.39 22.69 15.77
CA THR A 482 5.22 22.45 16.62
C THR A 482 4.07 21.84 15.81
N THR A 483 3.88 22.33 14.58
CA THR A 483 2.90 21.79 13.64
C THR A 483 3.22 20.34 13.28
N LEU A 484 4.49 20.04 12.99
CA LEU A 484 4.95 18.69 12.70
C LEU A 484 4.78 17.75 13.90
N ALA A 485 5.09 18.21 15.12
CA ALA A 485 4.91 17.43 16.34
C ALA A 485 3.43 17.10 16.62
N LEU A 486 2.52 18.04 16.39
CA LEU A 486 1.06 17.81 16.52
C LEU A 486 0.56 16.82 15.47
N ILE A 487 1.01 16.96 14.21
CA ILE A 487 0.68 16.01 13.14
C ILE A 487 1.23 14.60 13.46
N GLU A 488 2.47 14.52 13.94
CA GLU A 488 3.10 13.25 14.32
C GLU A 488 2.34 12.58 15.47
N GLN A 489 2.00 13.32 16.52
CA GLN A 489 1.25 12.79 17.66
C GLN A 489 -0.14 12.30 17.26
N GLY A 490 -0.85 13.07 16.43
CA GLY A 490 -2.20 12.72 15.96
C GLY A 490 -2.21 11.42 15.18
N SER A 491 -1.18 11.11 14.40
CA SER A 491 -1.30 10.05 13.39
C SER A 491 -0.47 8.79 13.67
N LYS A 492 0.06 8.61 14.89
CA LYS A 492 0.83 7.40 15.26
C LYS A 492 0.06 6.10 15.01
N ILE A 493 -1.25 6.10 15.22
CA ILE A 493 -2.11 4.91 15.01
C ILE A 493 -2.17 4.56 13.51
N TYR A 494 -2.48 5.55 12.65
CA TYR A 494 -2.46 5.39 11.19
C TYR A 494 -1.09 4.95 10.66
N SER A 495 -0.01 5.52 11.19
CA SER A 495 1.36 5.16 10.78
C SER A 495 1.63 3.66 10.93
N GLY A 496 1.06 3.02 11.96
CA GLY A 496 1.19 1.58 12.15
C GLY A 496 0.51 0.80 11.03
N ILE A 497 -0.72 1.18 10.65
CA ILE A 497 -1.51 0.49 9.62
C ILE A 497 -0.82 0.62 8.26
N HIS A 498 -0.45 1.84 7.85
CA HIS A 498 0.27 2.07 6.60
C HIS A 498 1.62 1.34 6.56
N LYS A 499 2.38 1.28 7.67
CA LYS A 499 3.60 0.47 7.77
C LYS A 499 3.38 -1.01 7.48
N ARG A 500 2.24 -1.58 7.93
CA ARG A 500 1.89 -2.98 7.65
C ARG A 500 1.53 -3.18 6.19
N MET A 501 0.76 -2.26 5.60
CA MET A 501 0.41 -2.30 4.17
C MET A 501 1.65 -2.14 3.29
N HIS A 502 2.52 -1.17 3.58
CA HIS A 502 3.80 -0.99 2.91
C HIS A 502 4.66 -2.26 2.98
N LYS A 503 4.75 -2.89 4.16
CA LYS A 503 5.49 -4.16 4.30
C LYS A 503 4.86 -5.28 3.46
N ALA A 504 3.54 -5.38 3.40
CA ALA A 504 2.84 -6.38 2.59
C ALA A 504 3.05 -6.13 1.09
N ALA A 505 2.87 -4.89 0.61
CA ALA A 505 3.13 -4.48 -0.76
C ALA A 505 4.58 -4.75 -1.19
N ARG A 506 5.55 -4.54 -0.29
CA ARG A 506 6.95 -4.93 -0.56
C ARG A 506 7.10 -6.43 -0.83
N PHE A 507 6.40 -7.28 -0.10
CA PHE A 507 6.45 -8.73 -0.37
C PHE A 507 5.72 -9.11 -1.66
N GLU A 508 4.62 -8.43 -1.98
CA GLU A 508 3.90 -8.56 -3.24
C GLU A 508 4.81 -8.25 -4.44
N PHE A 509 5.43 -7.05 -4.47
CA PHE A 509 6.31 -6.67 -5.58
C PHE A 509 7.53 -7.57 -5.71
N LYS A 510 8.09 -8.04 -4.58
CA LYS A 510 9.18 -9.02 -4.61
C LYS A 510 8.76 -10.37 -5.16
N LEU A 511 7.50 -10.76 -4.97
CA LEU A 511 6.97 -12.01 -5.52
C LEU A 511 6.65 -11.86 -7.01
N LEU A 512 6.10 -10.72 -7.44
CA LEU A 512 5.90 -10.39 -8.86
C LEU A 512 7.23 -10.38 -9.62
N ALA A 513 8.23 -9.64 -9.13
CA ALA A 513 9.56 -9.61 -9.73
C ALA A 513 10.23 -10.99 -9.79
N ARG A 514 9.94 -11.85 -8.82
CA ARG A 514 10.42 -13.24 -8.83
C ARG A 514 9.73 -14.06 -9.92
N LEU A 515 8.42 -13.92 -10.10
CA LEU A 515 7.72 -14.61 -11.18
C LEU A 515 8.17 -14.11 -12.55
N ASN A 516 8.41 -12.80 -12.68
CA ASN A 516 9.01 -12.22 -13.87
C ASN A 516 10.40 -12.81 -14.13
N PHE A 517 11.26 -12.92 -13.12
CA PHE A 517 12.55 -13.61 -13.26
C PHE A 517 12.41 -15.05 -13.79
N GLU A 518 11.40 -15.80 -13.32
CA GLU A 518 11.20 -17.22 -13.63
C GLU A 518 10.58 -17.46 -15.02
N HIS A 519 9.72 -16.56 -15.51
CA HIS A 519 8.92 -16.78 -16.73
C HIS A 519 9.22 -15.80 -17.87
N MET A 520 10.12 -14.83 -17.68
CA MET A 520 10.42 -13.84 -18.71
C MET A 520 11.14 -14.48 -19.92
N PRO A 521 10.74 -14.14 -21.16
CA PRO A 521 11.38 -14.67 -22.37
C PRO A 521 12.89 -14.39 -22.43
N GLU A 522 13.66 -15.30 -23.04
CA GLU A 522 15.11 -15.14 -23.21
C GLU A 522 15.49 -13.90 -24.03
N GLU A 523 14.63 -13.51 -24.99
CA GLU A 523 14.80 -12.34 -25.85
C GLU A 523 14.52 -11.01 -25.11
N GLY A 524 13.98 -11.09 -23.89
CA GLY A 524 13.49 -9.95 -23.12
C GLY A 524 12.10 -9.50 -23.53
N TYR A 525 11.51 -8.64 -22.72
CA TYR A 525 10.19 -8.07 -22.97
C TYR A 525 10.32 -6.61 -23.41
N PRO A 526 9.92 -6.25 -24.65
CA PRO A 526 9.91 -4.87 -25.09
C PRO A 526 8.70 -4.12 -24.51
N PHE A 527 8.91 -2.91 -24.01
CA PHE A 527 7.85 -2.05 -23.47
C PHE A 527 8.11 -0.58 -23.78
N GLU A 528 7.03 0.20 -23.89
CA GLU A 528 7.10 1.63 -24.18
C GLU A 528 7.00 2.46 -22.90
N VAL A 529 7.92 3.40 -22.73
CA VAL A 529 7.91 4.38 -21.63
C VAL A 529 7.96 5.79 -22.18
N ASN A 530 7.61 6.75 -21.32
CA ASN A 530 7.77 8.18 -21.61
C ASN A 530 9.25 8.51 -21.83
N GLY A 531 9.71 8.45 -23.09
CA GLY A 531 11.10 8.68 -23.47
C GLY A 531 11.66 7.71 -24.50
N GLY A 532 10.99 6.58 -24.77
CA GLY A 532 11.38 5.63 -25.81
C GLY A 532 10.96 4.18 -25.53
N GLU A 533 11.29 3.30 -26.46
CA GLU A 533 11.15 1.84 -26.30
C GLU A 533 12.32 1.31 -25.46
N GLN A 534 12.01 0.48 -24.47
CA GLN A 534 12.97 -0.22 -23.64
C GLN A 534 12.74 -1.73 -23.68
N THR A 535 13.73 -2.50 -23.25
CA THR A 535 13.61 -3.95 -23.13
C THR A 535 14.10 -4.36 -21.75
N VAL A 536 13.28 -5.12 -21.02
CA VAL A 536 13.66 -5.71 -19.73
C VAL A 536 14.04 -7.17 -19.94
N MET A 537 15.05 -7.63 -19.22
CA MET A 537 15.55 -9.00 -19.28
C MET A 537 15.27 -9.74 -17.98
N ALA A 538 15.17 -11.07 -18.02
CA ALA A 538 15.07 -11.89 -16.80
C ALA A 538 16.21 -11.56 -15.81
N GLN A 539 17.43 -11.35 -16.33
CA GLN A 539 18.61 -10.99 -15.53
C GLN A 539 18.49 -9.65 -14.79
N ASP A 540 17.59 -8.76 -15.22
CA ASP A 540 17.33 -7.52 -14.51
C ASP A 540 16.68 -7.77 -13.12
N PHE A 541 16.06 -8.94 -12.92
CA PHE A 541 15.42 -9.34 -11.65
C PHE A 541 16.27 -10.28 -10.77
N ASP A 542 17.59 -10.31 -10.98
CA ASP A 542 18.52 -11.20 -10.29
C ASP A 542 18.77 -10.91 -8.79
N GLY A 543 18.12 -9.88 -8.25
CA GLY A 543 18.17 -9.51 -6.84
C GLY A 543 19.24 -8.47 -6.47
N ARG A 544 19.98 -7.91 -7.44
CA ARG A 544 20.86 -6.74 -7.21
C ARG A 544 20.09 -5.46 -6.91
N VAL A 545 18.87 -5.36 -7.42
CA VAL A 545 17.93 -4.25 -7.20
C VAL A 545 16.91 -4.65 -6.13
N ASP A 546 16.79 -3.84 -5.07
CA ASP A 546 15.71 -4.02 -4.09
C ASP A 546 14.47 -3.28 -4.56
N ILE A 547 13.34 -3.98 -4.52
CA ILE A 547 12.05 -3.47 -4.95
C ILE A 547 11.23 -3.10 -3.71
N LEU A 548 10.72 -1.88 -3.72
CA LEU A 548 10.03 -1.24 -2.63
C LEU A 548 8.73 -0.60 -3.16
N PRO A 549 7.68 -0.51 -2.33
CA PRO A 549 6.58 0.40 -2.64
C PRO A 549 7.06 1.84 -2.60
N ILE A 550 6.45 2.67 -3.43
CA ILE A 550 6.70 4.12 -3.43
C ILE A 550 6.23 4.81 -2.15
N SER A 551 5.19 4.28 -1.48
CA SER A 551 4.73 4.75 -0.17
C SER A 551 5.88 4.83 0.84
N ASP A 552 5.93 5.90 1.63
CA ASP A 552 6.89 6.01 2.73
C ASP A 552 6.23 5.52 4.04
N PRO A 553 6.76 4.48 4.70
CA PRO A 553 6.22 4.03 5.98
C PRO A 553 6.24 5.10 7.08
N ASN A 554 7.06 6.14 6.95
CA ASN A 554 7.23 7.19 7.95
C ASN A 554 6.53 8.51 7.59
N ILE A 555 6.00 8.66 6.37
CA ILE A 555 5.26 9.84 5.92
C ILE A 555 3.91 9.38 5.37
N TYR A 556 2.84 9.71 6.09
CA TYR A 556 1.50 9.16 5.83
C TYR A 556 0.47 10.25 5.46
N SER A 557 0.94 11.48 5.24
CA SER A 557 0.09 12.60 4.83
C SER A 557 0.86 13.55 3.94
N ASN A 558 0.19 14.07 2.92
CA ASN A 558 0.71 15.15 2.09
C ASN A 558 1.09 16.38 2.90
N ILE A 559 0.38 16.66 4.01
CA ILE A 559 0.69 17.80 4.89
C ILE A 559 2.10 17.66 5.49
N GLN A 560 2.49 16.44 5.88
CA GLN A 560 3.84 16.19 6.38
C GLN A 560 4.89 16.38 5.29
N ARG A 561 4.60 15.92 4.05
CA ARG A 561 5.48 16.13 2.90
C ARG A 561 5.69 17.63 2.66
N VAL A 562 4.61 18.40 2.63
CA VAL A 562 4.64 19.85 2.43
C VAL A 562 5.37 20.56 3.57
N ALA A 563 5.06 20.25 4.84
CA ALA A 563 5.71 20.88 5.99
C ALA A 563 7.22 20.59 6.03
N LYS A 564 7.62 19.34 5.71
CA LYS A 564 9.04 18.96 5.61
C LYS A 564 9.74 19.70 4.46
N ALA A 565 9.12 19.74 3.29
CA ALA A 565 9.68 20.43 2.12
C ALA A 565 9.80 21.95 2.37
N GLN A 566 8.81 22.57 3.02
CA GLN A 566 8.87 23.96 3.46
C GLN A 566 10.01 24.21 4.44
N ALA A 567 10.19 23.36 5.46
CA ALA A 567 11.29 23.49 6.42
C ALA A 567 12.67 23.36 5.74
N ILE A 568 12.82 22.45 4.78
CA ILE A 568 14.06 22.31 4.01
C ILE A 568 14.34 23.59 3.20
N LEU A 569 13.32 24.16 2.55
CA LEU A 569 13.47 25.43 1.82
C LEU A 569 13.80 26.62 2.74
N GLU A 570 13.27 26.64 3.97
CA GLU A 570 13.64 27.64 4.97
C GLU A 570 15.12 27.51 5.38
N LEU A 571 15.59 26.30 5.69
CA LEU A 571 17.01 26.05 6.02
C LEU A 571 17.95 26.44 4.87
N ILE A 572 17.57 26.16 3.63
CA ILE A 572 18.33 26.55 2.44
C ILE A 572 18.37 28.07 2.27
N ARG A 573 17.30 28.78 2.65
CA ARG A 573 17.25 30.25 2.61
C ARG A 573 18.10 30.88 3.71
N GLU A 574 18.16 30.27 4.88
CA GLU A 574 18.96 30.75 6.01
C GLU A 574 20.46 30.60 5.74
N ASP A 575 20.90 29.45 5.22
CA ASP A 575 22.31 29.17 4.94
C ASP A 575 22.56 28.76 3.47
N PRO A 576 22.41 29.65 2.47
CA PRO A 576 22.53 29.28 1.05
C PRO A 576 23.91 28.74 0.65
N GLU A 577 24.96 29.16 1.37
CA GLU A 577 26.35 28.80 1.08
C GLU A 577 26.66 27.32 1.35
N LEU A 578 25.87 26.64 2.18
CA LEU A 578 26.05 25.23 2.50
C LEU A 578 25.54 24.28 1.40
N TYR A 579 24.72 24.78 0.48
CA TYR A 579 23.99 23.93 -0.48
C TYR A 579 24.40 24.23 -1.92
N THR A 580 24.73 23.17 -2.66
CA THR A 580 25.00 23.28 -4.10
C THR A 580 23.77 23.74 -4.88
N LEU A 581 23.97 24.29 -6.08
CA LEU A 581 22.86 24.66 -6.97
C LEU A 581 21.90 23.48 -7.20
N GLU A 582 22.47 22.28 -7.36
CA GLU A 582 21.70 21.04 -7.54
C GLU A 582 20.87 20.67 -6.30
N SER A 583 21.46 20.79 -5.10
CA SER A 583 20.72 20.52 -3.85
C SER A 583 19.54 21.48 -3.67
N ARG A 584 19.73 22.75 -4.06
CA ARG A 584 18.67 23.78 -4.04
C ARG A 584 17.58 23.47 -5.05
N ARG A 585 17.96 23.10 -6.28
CA ARG A 585 17.01 22.64 -7.32
C ARG A 585 16.19 21.47 -6.81
N MET A 586 16.84 20.45 -6.23
CA MET A 586 16.16 19.26 -5.73
C MET A 586 15.21 19.58 -4.57
N ALA A 587 15.56 20.49 -3.66
CA ALA A 587 14.65 20.93 -2.61
C ALA A 587 13.40 21.66 -3.15
N HIS A 588 13.55 22.46 -4.21
CA HIS A 588 12.41 23.05 -4.90
C HIS A 588 11.55 22.00 -5.61
N LEU A 589 12.19 21.00 -6.23
CA LEU A 589 11.51 19.88 -6.86
C LEU A 589 10.71 19.06 -5.85
N ASP A 590 11.30 18.76 -4.69
CA ASP A 590 10.63 18.05 -3.60
C ASP A 590 9.41 18.81 -3.09
N MET A 591 9.48 20.15 -3.00
CA MET A 591 8.32 20.98 -2.67
C MET A 591 7.25 20.93 -3.76
N LEU A 592 7.63 21.01 -5.04
CA LEU A 592 6.69 20.91 -6.16
C LEU A 592 6.00 19.54 -6.19
N ARG A 593 6.74 18.46 -5.95
CA ARG A 593 6.20 17.10 -5.80
C ARG A 593 5.27 16.99 -4.59
N ALA A 594 5.65 17.55 -3.44
CA ALA A 594 4.80 17.57 -2.25
C ALA A 594 3.50 18.36 -2.47
N LEU A 595 3.53 19.41 -3.30
CA LEU A 595 2.36 20.19 -3.73
C LEU A 595 1.58 19.53 -4.88
N ARG A 596 2.08 18.42 -5.44
CA ARG A 596 1.49 17.72 -6.60
C ARG A 596 1.36 18.58 -7.84
N ALA A 597 2.39 19.40 -8.09
CA ALA A 597 2.48 20.12 -9.34
C ALA A 597 2.59 19.12 -10.51
N PRO A 598 1.81 19.27 -11.59
CA PRO A 598 1.97 18.44 -12.79
C PRO A 598 3.32 18.74 -13.44
N ASP A 599 4.03 17.71 -13.89
CA ASP A 599 5.37 17.78 -14.48
C ASP A 599 6.33 18.69 -13.70
N PRO A 600 6.63 18.38 -12.42
CA PRO A 600 7.39 19.28 -11.55
C PRO A 600 8.80 19.56 -12.09
N ASP A 601 9.38 18.61 -12.83
CA ASP A 601 10.69 18.74 -13.48
C ASP A 601 10.72 19.82 -14.57
N ARG A 602 9.59 20.08 -15.27
CA ARG A 602 9.49 21.13 -16.30
C ARG A 602 9.41 22.54 -15.74
N LEU A 603 9.00 22.68 -14.48
CA LEU A 603 8.85 23.97 -13.82
C LEU A 603 10.20 24.54 -13.34
N LEU A 604 11.24 23.71 -13.30
CA LEU A 604 12.58 24.11 -12.91
C LEU A 604 13.45 24.34 -14.15
N PRO A 605 14.30 25.39 -14.16
CA PRO A 605 15.16 25.68 -15.30
C PRO A 605 16.14 24.53 -15.53
N ASP A 606 16.36 24.13 -16.79
CA ASP A 606 17.34 23.10 -17.13
C ASP A 606 18.76 23.55 -16.76
N THR A 607 19.46 22.72 -15.99
CA THR A 607 20.86 22.93 -15.58
C THR A 607 21.82 22.09 -16.41
N SER A 608 21.31 21.31 -17.38
CA SER A 608 22.14 20.55 -18.31
C SER A 608 22.98 21.51 -19.15
N THR A 609 24.29 21.44 -18.94
CA THR A 609 25.25 22.27 -19.67
C THR A 609 25.93 21.38 -20.69
N LYS A 610 25.65 21.64 -21.96
CA LYS A 610 26.40 21.06 -23.07
C LYS A 610 27.58 21.95 -23.39
N ARG A 611 28.65 21.37 -23.92
CA ARG A 611 29.77 22.15 -24.45
C ARG A 611 29.27 22.99 -25.62
N LEU A 612 29.34 24.30 -25.49
CA LEU A 612 28.90 25.27 -26.49
C LEU A 612 30.06 26.20 -26.87
N ASP A 613 29.88 26.93 -27.96
CA ASP A 613 30.83 27.97 -28.35
C ASP A 613 30.57 29.27 -27.54
N PRO A 614 31.59 30.15 -27.38
CA PRO A 614 31.46 31.36 -26.58
C PRO A 614 30.31 32.29 -26.99
N VAL A 615 29.95 32.31 -28.28
CA VAL A 615 28.87 33.18 -28.77
C VAL A 615 27.50 32.64 -28.37
N THR A 616 27.31 31.32 -28.49
CA THR A 616 26.09 30.66 -28.03
C THR A 616 25.93 30.76 -26.51
N GLU A 617 27.01 30.64 -25.74
CA GLU A 617 27.00 30.85 -24.29
C GLU A 617 26.61 32.29 -23.91
N ASN A 618 27.16 33.28 -24.61
CA ASN A 618 26.80 34.69 -24.44
C ASN A 618 25.31 34.94 -24.68
N GLN A 619 24.76 34.33 -25.73
CA GLN A 619 23.33 34.40 -26.02
C GLN A 619 22.50 33.74 -24.91
N LEU A 620 22.91 32.56 -24.42
CA LEU A 620 22.25 31.86 -23.33
C LEU A 620 22.23 32.69 -22.05
N MET A 621 23.36 33.29 -21.66
CA MET A 621 23.47 34.14 -20.47
C MET A 621 22.50 35.34 -20.52
N LEU A 622 22.28 35.96 -21.70
CA LEU A 622 21.28 37.03 -21.86
C LEU A 622 19.84 36.53 -21.71
N THR A 623 19.58 35.30 -22.13
CA THR A 623 18.26 34.67 -22.03
C THR A 623 18.01 33.95 -20.70
N GLY A 624 18.98 33.97 -19.78
CA GLY A 624 18.88 33.33 -18.46
C GLY A 624 19.17 31.83 -18.45
N GLY A 625 19.82 31.29 -19.49
CA GLY A 625 20.26 29.90 -19.56
C GLY A 625 21.55 29.63 -18.77
N ALA A 626 21.75 28.39 -18.35
CA ALA A 626 22.96 27.93 -17.66
C ALA A 626 24.11 27.67 -18.65
N VAL A 627 25.34 27.90 -18.20
CA VAL A 627 26.60 27.74 -18.95
C VAL A 627 27.67 27.18 -18.01
N LYS A 628 28.61 26.40 -18.53
CA LYS A 628 29.69 25.76 -17.77
C LYS A 628 30.95 25.66 -18.62
N ALA A 629 32.12 25.91 -18.04
CA ALA A 629 33.40 25.74 -18.73
C ALA A 629 33.86 24.26 -18.70
N PHE A 630 34.53 23.83 -19.77
CA PHE A 630 35.06 22.45 -19.91
C PHE A 630 36.58 22.46 -20.05
N PRO A 631 37.32 21.52 -19.42
CA PRO A 631 38.79 21.51 -19.43
C PRO A 631 39.45 21.51 -20.82
N GLU A 632 38.80 20.99 -21.87
CA GLU A 632 39.38 20.93 -23.22
C GLU A 632 39.15 22.20 -24.05
N GLN A 633 38.52 23.23 -23.48
CA GLN A 633 38.33 24.51 -24.15
C GLN A 633 39.61 25.36 -24.13
N ASP A 634 39.80 26.19 -25.15
CA ASP A 634 40.86 27.21 -25.14
C ASP A 634 40.42 28.37 -24.25
N HIS A 635 40.69 28.25 -22.94
CA HIS A 635 40.19 29.18 -21.94
C HIS A 635 40.69 30.62 -22.14
N GLU A 636 41.89 30.87 -22.65
CA GLU A 636 42.37 32.25 -22.86
C GLU A 636 41.56 32.96 -23.95
N SER A 637 41.36 32.30 -25.09
CA SER A 637 40.55 32.82 -26.19
C SER A 637 39.07 32.96 -25.78
N HIS A 638 38.57 32.03 -24.96
CA HIS A 638 37.20 32.03 -24.46
C HIS A 638 36.93 33.18 -23.47
N ILE A 639 37.86 33.46 -22.55
CA ILE A 639 37.81 34.60 -21.63
C ILE A 639 37.79 35.92 -22.41
N GLN A 640 38.60 36.04 -23.47
CA GLN A 640 38.60 37.25 -24.31
C GLN A 640 37.26 37.48 -25.01
N ALA A 641 36.63 36.42 -25.52
CA ALA A 641 35.30 36.51 -26.14
C ALA A 641 34.22 37.00 -25.16
N HIS A 642 34.24 36.49 -23.93
CA HIS A 642 33.33 36.92 -22.85
C HIS A 642 33.58 38.36 -22.39
N ASN A 643 34.84 38.78 -22.27
CA ASN A 643 35.19 40.16 -21.92
C ASN A 643 34.74 41.18 -22.97
N LEU A 644 34.84 40.82 -24.26
CA LEU A 644 34.34 41.67 -25.36
C LEU A 644 32.81 41.78 -25.30
N PHE A 645 32.13 40.66 -25.11
CA PHE A 645 30.68 40.66 -24.98
C PHE A 645 30.18 41.42 -23.74
N GLN A 646 30.87 41.31 -22.60
CA GLN A 646 30.56 42.09 -21.40
C GLN A 646 30.58 43.60 -21.66
N GLN A 647 31.52 44.08 -22.48
CA GLN A 647 31.60 45.49 -22.88
C GLN A 647 30.44 45.89 -23.81
N GLU A 648 30.04 45.00 -24.72
CA GLU A 648 28.90 45.23 -25.61
C GLU A 648 27.58 45.28 -24.85
N VAL A 649 27.35 44.33 -23.94
CA VAL A 649 26.12 44.24 -23.13
C VAL A 649 25.98 45.41 -22.16
N ALA A 650 27.08 45.88 -21.56
CA ALA A 650 27.08 47.08 -20.72
C ALA A 650 26.66 48.35 -21.49
N GLY A 651 26.77 48.35 -22.82
CA GLY A 651 26.33 49.45 -23.70
C GLY A 651 24.89 49.32 -24.24
N MET A 652 24.20 48.19 -24.02
CA MET A 652 22.91 47.89 -24.65
C MET A 652 21.67 48.50 -23.96
N GLY A 653 21.82 49.11 -22.77
CA GLY A 653 20.70 49.75 -22.07
C GLY A 653 19.59 48.78 -21.64
N LEU A 654 19.96 47.54 -21.27
CA LEU A 654 19.06 46.52 -20.75
C LEU A 654 18.49 46.92 -19.38
N ASP A 655 17.40 46.25 -18.98
CA ASP A 655 16.83 46.36 -17.64
C ASP A 655 17.87 46.02 -16.57
N GLU A 656 17.93 46.81 -15.49
CA GLU A 656 19.01 46.77 -14.49
C GLU A 656 19.08 45.42 -13.78
N GLN A 657 17.91 44.80 -13.53
CA GLN A 657 17.81 43.50 -12.89
C GLN A 657 18.26 42.34 -13.80
N LEU A 658 17.95 42.41 -15.09
CA LEU A 658 18.39 41.42 -16.08
C LEU A 658 19.89 41.55 -16.37
N LEU A 659 20.40 42.79 -16.41
CA LEU A 659 21.83 43.05 -16.56
C LEU A 659 22.61 42.47 -15.36
N GLN A 660 22.11 42.67 -14.14
CA GLN A 660 22.75 42.18 -12.93
C GLN A 660 22.81 40.64 -12.88
N SER A 661 21.74 39.94 -13.25
CA SER A 661 21.73 38.46 -13.28
C SER A 661 22.65 37.89 -14.37
N ALA A 662 22.64 38.49 -15.57
CA ALA A 662 23.52 38.09 -16.66
C ALA A 662 25.00 38.32 -16.31
N MET A 663 25.33 39.45 -15.65
CA MET A 663 26.70 39.74 -15.20
C MET A 663 27.17 38.78 -14.10
N LEU A 664 26.29 38.36 -13.19
CA LEU A 664 26.62 37.36 -12.17
C LEU A 664 26.92 35.99 -12.79
N ASN A 665 26.09 35.52 -13.73
CA ASN A 665 26.34 34.27 -14.46
C ASN A 665 27.62 34.34 -15.29
N MET A 666 27.86 35.47 -15.96
CA MET A 666 29.10 35.73 -16.70
C MET A 666 30.33 35.67 -15.81
N HIS A 667 30.26 36.31 -14.64
CA HIS A 667 31.37 36.35 -13.71
C HIS A 667 31.68 34.95 -13.15
N ALA A 668 30.65 34.17 -12.81
CA ALA A 668 30.81 32.78 -12.38
C ALA A 668 31.50 31.94 -13.46
N HIS A 669 31.02 32.02 -14.71
CA HIS A 669 31.58 31.27 -15.85
C HIS A 669 33.03 31.69 -16.19
N LEU A 670 33.33 32.99 -16.17
CA LEU A 670 34.71 33.49 -16.30
C LEU A 670 35.62 32.93 -15.20
N THR A 671 35.11 32.83 -13.97
CA THR A 671 35.84 32.25 -12.84
C THR A 671 36.14 30.77 -13.08
N GLU A 672 35.23 30.01 -13.68
CA GLU A 672 35.48 28.61 -14.08
C GLU A 672 36.59 28.51 -15.15
N HIS A 673 36.55 29.35 -16.19
CA HIS A 673 37.64 29.41 -17.18
C HIS A 673 38.99 29.82 -16.54
N HIS A 674 38.98 30.72 -15.57
CA HIS A 674 40.17 31.07 -14.80
C HIS A 674 40.69 29.89 -13.96
N ALA A 675 39.81 29.11 -13.34
CA ALA A 675 40.19 27.92 -12.59
C ALA A 675 40.80 26.83 -13.51
N HIS A 676 40.19 26.55 -14.66
CA HIS A 676 40.72 25.58 -15.61
C HIS A 676 42.03 26.04 -16.27
N SER A 677 42.14 27.32 -16.65
CA SER A 677 43.39 27.88 -17.19
C SER A 677 44.54 27.85 -16.16
N TYR A 678 44.23 28.08 -14.88
CA TYR A 678 45.19 27.92 -13.79
C TYR A 678 45.66 26.47 -13.66
N ARG A 679 44.73 25.51 -13.71
CA ARG A 679 45.05 24.08 -13.68
C ARG A 679 45.94 23.64 -14.85
N LEU A 680 45.56 23.99 -16.09
CA LEU A 680 46.33 23.69 -17.31
C LEU A 680 47.75 24.26 -17.25
N ARG A 681 47.92 25.46 -16.67
CA ARG A 681 49.24 26.07 -16.47
C ARG A 681 50.13 25.24 -15.54
N ILE A 682 49.57 24.78 -14.42
CA ILE A 682 50.29 23.94 -13.45
C ILE A 682 50.59 22.55 -14.05
N GLU A 683 49.66 21.96 -14.80
CA GLU A 683 49.87 20.69 -15.52
C GLU A 683 50.98 20.79 -16.58
N GLN A 684 51.04 21.91 -17.31
CA GLN A 684 52.11 22.20 -18.27
C GLN A 684 53.48 22.35 -17.60
N GLU A 685 53.54 22.92 -16.41
CA GLU A 685 54.78 23.05 -15.62
C GLU A 685 55.22 21.73 -14.98
N LEU A 686 54.29 20.88 -14.54
CA LEU A 686 54.58 19.55 -13.98
C LEU A 686 54.91 18.50 -15.06
N GLY A 687 54.46 18.72 -16.31
CA GLY A 687 54.55 17.74 -17.39
C GLY A 687 53.72 16.47 -17.13
N THR A 688 52.77 16.52 -16.18
CA THR A 688 51.89 15.42 -15.77
C THR A 688 50.49 15.96 -15.55
N SER A 689 49.46 15.24 -15.99
CA SER A 689 48.05 15.59 -15.77
C SER A 689 47.69 15.42 -14.30
N LEU A 690 46.95 16.39 -13.74
CA LEU A 690 46.44 16.27 -12.38
C LEU A 690 45.25 15.30 -12.33
N PRO A 691 44.91 14.75 -11.16
CA PRO A 691 43.72 13.91 -10.98
C PRO A 691 42.44 14.68 -11.35
N ASP A 692 41.44 13.99 -11.86
CA ASP A 692 40.21 14.63 -12.33
C ASP A 692 39.45 15.33 -11.20
N THR A 693 38.70 16.37 -11.55
CA THR A 693 38.07 17.32 -10.61
C THR A 693 36.60 17.03 -10.33
N ASP A 694 36.03 15.94 -10.84
CA ASP A 694 34.64 15.63 -10.52
C ASP A 694 34.54 15.19 -9.06
N PHE A 695 34.16 16.12 -8.19
CA PHE A 695 34.08 15.96 -6.73
C PHE A 695 33.12 14.85 -6.28
N LYS A 696 32.38 14.22 -7.21
CA LYS A 696 31.50 13.09 -6.94
C LYS A 696 32.25 11.76 -6.79
N ASP A 697 33.45 11.61 -7.36
CA ASP A 697 34.14 10.32 -7.49
C ASP A 697 35.56 10.27 -6.88
N ILE A 698 35.88 11.17 -5.95
CA ILE A 698 37.17 11.12 -5.24
C ILE A 698 37.11 10.05 -4.14
N GLU A 699 37.33 8.78 -4.52
CA GLU A 699 37.41 7.65 -3.57
C GLU A 699 38.80 7.49 -2.92
N GLU A 700 39.86 8.07 -3.50
CA GLU A 700 41.25 7.91 -3.04
C GLU A 700 41.92 9.26 -2.74
N ASP A 701 42.66 9.32 -1.63
CA ASP A 701 43.52 10.47 -1.30
C ASP A 701 44.55 10.67 -2.41
N VAL A 702 44.78 11.92 -2.80
CA VAL A 702 45.85 12.26 -3.74
C VAL A 702 47.19 11.78 -3.14
N ASP A 703 47.98 11.05 -3.93
CA ASP A 703 49.29 10.56 -3.50
C ASP A 703 50.12 11.71 -2.91
N ILE A 704 50.64 11.51 -1.69
CA ILE A 704 51.41 12.50 -0.93
C ILE A 704 52.61 13.00 -1.74
N GLU A 705 53.22 12.18 -2.59
CA GLU A 705 54.31 12.62 -3.46
C GLU A 705 53.84 13.57 -4.57
N LEU A 706 52.67 13.29 -5.17
CA LEU A 706 52.04 14.14 -6.18
C LEU A 706 51.57 15.45 -5.55
N ASP A 707 50.90 15.41 -4.40
CA ASP A 707 50.44 16.61 -3.67
C ASP A 707 51.62 17.53 -3.32
N ASN A 708 52.72 16.97 -2.80
CA ASN A 708 53.93 17.74 -2.52
C ASN A 708 54.60 18.30 -3.79
N ALA A 709 54.54 17.60 -4.92
CA ALA A 709 55.07 18.07 -6.20
C ALA A 709 54.24 19.24 -6.76
N VAL A 710 52.91 19.14 -6.67
CA VAL A 710 51.97 20.19 -7.06
C VAL A 710 52.14 21.43 -6.19
N ALA A 711 52.20 21.26 -4.86
CA ALA A 711 52.43 22.36 -3.92
C ALA A 711 53.75 23.10 -4.20
N ARG A 712 54.82 22.37 -4.59
CA ARG A 712 56.11 22.97 -4.97
C ARG A 712 56.06 23.67 -6.33
N ALA A 713 55.35 23.13 -7.31
CA ALA A 713 55.19 23.78 -8.61
C ALA A 713 54.39 25.08 -8.48
N VAL A 714 53.28 25.06 -7.73
CA VAL A 714 52.51 26.25 -7.37
C VAL A 714 53.38 27.29 -6.65
N ALA A 715 54.22 26.87 -5.70
CA ALA A 715 55.12 27.78 -5.01
C ALA A 715 56.20 28.41 -5.92
N ASN A 716 56.60 27.74 -6.99
CA ASN A 716 57.60 28.22 -7.95
C ASN A 716 56.99 29.10 -9.07
N SER A 717 55.70 28.93 -9.38
CA SER A 717 54.99 29.70 -10.42
C SER A 717 54.33 30.97 -9.90
N ILE A 718 54.21 31.11 -8.57
CA ILE A 718 53.83 32.38 -7.94
C ILE A 718 55.03 33.33 -7.97
N ALA A 719 55.08 34.20 -8.98
CA ALA A 719 55.73 35.50 -8.79
C ALA A 719 54.97 36.25 -7.68
N PRO A 720 55.65 36.82 -6.66
CA PRO A 720 54.98 37.71 -5.73
C PRO A 720 54.31 38.82 -6.56
N PRO A 721 53.05 39.18 -6.27
CA PRO A 721 52.39 40.23 -7.02
C PRO A 721 53.29 41.47 -7.03
N PRO A 722 53.46 42.15 -8.18
CA PRO A 722 54.20 43.41 -8.18
C PRO A 722 53.53 44.32 -7.15
N PRO A 723 54.30 45.03 -6.30
CA PRO A 723 53.70 46.03 -5.42
C PRO A 723 52.90 46.95 -6.32
N ALA A 724 51.60 47.10 -6.03
CA ALA A 724 50.75 48.05 -6.73
C ALA A 724 51.45 49.40 -6.66
N GLN A 725 52.05 49.82 -7.78
CA GLN A 725 52.49 51.20 -7.95
C GLN A 725 51.20 51.98 -8.13
N GLY A 726 50.59 52.35 -7.01
CA GLY A 726 49.62 53.41 -6.99
C GLY A 726 50.24 54.65 -7.65
N PRO A 727 49.48 55.42 -8.43
CA PRO A 727 49.92 56.74 -8.86
C PRO A 727 50.36 57.53 -7.62
N GLU A 728 51.46 58.29 -7.71
CA GLU A 728 51.89 59.16 -6.62
C GLU A 728 50.72 60.08 -6.23
N PRO A 729 50.26 60.02 -4.96
CA PRO A 729 49.05 60.71 -4.56
C PRO A 729 49.28 62.22 -4.58
N SER A 730 48.32 62.93 -5.14
CA SER A 730 48.24 64.38 -5.00
C SER A 730 47.91 64.76 -3.54
N ASP A 731 48.29 65.96 -3.09
CA ASP A 731 48.04 66.43 -1.73
C ASP A 731 46.53 66.40 -1.33
N GLU A 732 45.61 66.32 -2.29
CA GLU A 732 44.17 66.16 -2.05
C GLU A 732 43.75 64.70 -1.75
N GLU A 733 44.42 63.70 -2.32
CA GLU A 733 44.15 62.27 -2.07
C GLU A 733 44.64 61.84 -0.68
N GLN A 734 45.72 62.44 -0.17
CA GLN A 734 46.17 62.18 1.21
C GLN A 734 45.18 62.71 2.26
N ALA A 735 44.47 63.80 1.95
CA ALA A 735 43.44 64.35 2.83
C ALA A 735 42.14 63.51 2.79
N GLN A 736 41.79 62.94 1.63
CA GLN A 736 40.64 62.05 1.47
C GLN A 736 40.90 60.67 2.11
N ALA A 737 42.07 60.07 1.89
CA ALA A 737 42.44 58.79 2.51
C ALA A 737 42.48 58.87 4.05
N ALA A 738 42.91 60.00 4.62
CA ALA A 738 42.88 60.24 6.07
C ALA A 738 41.45 60.41 6.61
N HIS A 739 40.51 60.88 5.78
CA HIS A 739 39.09 60.95 6.14
C HIS A 739 38.40 59.58 6.03
N GLU A 740 38.75 58.81 5.00
CA GLU A 740 38.21 57.47 4.73
C GLU A 740 38.69 56.46 5.79
N GLN A 741 39.97 56.49 6.17
CA GLN A 741 40.48 55.68 7.29
C GLN A 741 39.80 56.01 8.62
N LYS A 742 39.38 57.26 8.83
CA LYS A 742 38.60 57.64 10.02
C LYS A 742 37.16 57.12 9.98
N LEU A 743 36.56 57.03 8.80
CA LEU A 743 35.23 56.47 8.61
C LEU A 743 35.26 54.93 8.75
N GLU A 744 36.25 54.26 8.17
CA GLU A 744 36.43 52.81 8.32
C GLU A 744 36.70 52.40 9.78
N HIS A 745 37.50 53.19 10.51
CA HIS A 745 37.75 52.91 11.93
C HIS A 745 36.47 53.13 12.77
N SER A 746 35.66 54.13 12.43
CA SER A 746 34.35 54.36 13.05
C SER A 746 33.34 53.25 12.72
N ASP A 747 33.36 52.70 11.50
CA ASP A 747 32.47 51.61 11.08
C ASP A 747 32.90 50.26 11.66
N GLN A 748 34.20 50.03 11.84
CA GLN A 748 34.72 48.87 12.57
C GLN A 748 34.33 48.93 14.05
N ASP A 749 34.46 50.10 14.69
CA ASP A 749 34.02 50.30 16.08
C ASP A 749 32.49 50.13 16.21
N HIS A 750 31.71 50.56 15.22
CA HIS A 750 30.26 50.36 15.20
C HIS A 750 29.89 48.88 15.01
N LYS A 751 30.56 48.16 14.11
CA LYS A 751 30.38 46.71 13.91
C LYS A 751 30.76 45.90 15.14
N GLN A 752 31.88 46.23 15.80
CA GLN A 752 32.26 45.58 17.07
C GLN A 752 31.26 45.90 18.19
N GLY A 753 30.72 47.12 18.23
CA GLY A 753 29.66 47.50 19.17
C GLY A 753 28.33 46.79 18.93
N LEU A 754 27.99 46.47 17.67
CA LEU A 754 26.83 45.66 17.31
C LEU A 754 27.03 44.19 17.67
N GLN A 755 28.20 43.62 17.36
CA GLN A 755 28.54 42.24 17.76
C GLN A 755 28.52 42.04 19.28
N GLN A 756 29.09 42.98 20.05
CA GLN A 756 29.01 42.91 21.51
C GLN A 756 27.57 43.02 22.04
N LYS A 757 26.70 43.79 21.37
CA LYS A 757 25.28 43.86 21.73
C LYS A 757 24.53 42.59 21.39
N ASP A 758 24.82 41.96 20.27
CA ASP A 758 24.24 40.69 19.88
C ASP A 758 24.70 39.55 20.80
N GLU A 759 25.98 39.51 21.18
CA GLU A 759 26.49 38.57 22.17
C GLU A 759 25.84 38.78 23.55
N GLN A 760 25.64 40.03 23.98
CA GLN A 760 24.91 40.34 25.22
C GLN A 760 23.42 39.96 25.12
N HIS A 761 22.81 40.12 23.95
CA HIS A 761 21.42 39.72 23.71
C HIS A 761 21.27 38.19 23.72
N GLN A 762 22.18 37.46 23.09
CA GLN A 762 22.24 36.00 23.12
C GLN A 762 22.50 35.46 24.52
N GLN A 763 23.40 36.09 25.30
CA GLN A 763 23.60 35.73 26.71
C GLN A 763 22.35 35.97 27.55
N LYS A 764 21.65 37.10 27.36
CA LYS A 764 20.37 37.35 28.03
C LYS A 764 19.32 36.31 27.64
N MET A 765 19.19 35.99 26.36
CA MET A 765 18.25 34.96 25.91
C MET A 765 18.56 33.58 26.47
N SER A 766 19.84 33.22 26.57
CA SER A 766 20.30 31.98 27.22
C SER A 766 19.97 31.93 28.72
N ILE A 767 20.14 33.04 29.42
CA ILE A 767 19.78 33.17 30.84
C ILE A 767 18.26 33.07 31.01
N THR A 768 17.48 33.80 30.22
CA THR A 768 16.00 33.74 30.26
C THR A 768 15.48 32.35 29.90
N ALA A 769 16.10 31.66 28.94
CA ALA A 769 15.74 30.27 28.58
C ALA A 769 16.05 29.29 29.72
N LYS A 770 17.17 29.47 30.44
CA LYS A 770 17.50 28.68 31.63
C LYS A 770 16.54 28.95 32.79
N GLU A 771 16.15 30.21 33.00
CA GLU A 771 15.16 30.59 34.01
C GLU A 771 13.77 30.02 33.69
N ALA A 772 13.33 30.09 32.43
CA ALA A 772 12.08 29.49 31.97
C ALA A 772 12.10 27.96 32.12
N GLY A 773 13.22 27.30 31.79
CA GLY A 773 13.39 25.86 31.97
C GLY A 773 13.38 25.44 33.45
N GLN A 774 13.98 26.23 34.34
CA GLN A 774 13.90 25.99 35.79
C GLN A 774 12.48 26.21 36.33
N GLN A 775 11.77 27.23 35.85
CA GLN A 775 10.40 27.51 36.25
C GLN A 775 9.45 26.38 35.80
N LEU A 776 9.58 25.89 34.56
CA LEU A 776 8.84 24.73 34.06
C LEU A 776 9.14 23.46 34.87
N ALA A 777 10.39 23.26 35.31
CA ALA A 777 10.74 22.14 36.18
C ALA A 777 10.14 22.26 37.58
N ILE A 778 10.03 23.48 38.12
CA ILE A 778 9.38 23.76 39.40
C ILE A 778 7.87 23.54 39.28
N ASP A 779 7.25 24.04 38.22
CA ASP A 779 5.81 23.90 37.96
C ASP A 779 5.43 22.43 37.69
N GLY A 780 6.28 21.69 36.97
CA GLY A 780 6.13 20.25 36.77
C GLY A 780 6.21 19.46 38.09
N ARG A 781 7.15 19.81 38.98
CA ARG A 781 7.25 19.19 40.31
C ARG A 781 6.04 19.54 41.20
N ALA A 782 5.52 20.77 41.11
CA ALA A 782 4.32 21.18 41.84
C ALA A 782 3.06 20.46 41.33
N ALA A 783 2.94 20.27 40.02
CA ALA A 783 1.86 19.51 39.40
C ALA A 783 1.91 18.03 39.81
N ASP A 784 3.09 17.40 39.83
CA ASP A 784 3.29 16.04 40.29
C ASP A 784 2.95 15.85 41.78
N GLN A 785 3.34 16.81 42.63
CA GLN A 785 2.98 16.79 44.05
C GLN A 785 1.46 16.97 44.25
N SER A 786 0.81 17.83 43.48
CA SER A 786 -0.64 18.02 43.49
C SER A 786 -1.40 16.77 43.02
N ALA A 787 -0.90 16.09 41.98
CA ALA A 787 -1.45 14.82 41.50
C ALA A 787 -1.32 13.70 42.55
N LYS A 788 -0.17 13.61 43.22
CA LYS A 788 0.05 12.67 44.32
C LYS A 788 -0.85 12.97 45.53
N ALA A 789 -1.05 14.24 45.87
CA ALA A 789 -1.95 14.64 46.95
C ALA A 789 -3.42 14.28 46.65
N LYS A 790 -3.90 14.55 45.43
CA LYS A 790 -5.26 14.16 44.99
C LYS A 790 -5.45 12.64 44.96
N SER A 791 -4.42 11.90 44.52
CA SER A 791 -4.45 10.43 44.55
C SER A 791 -4.54 9.91 45.99
N ALA A 792 -3.74 10.46 46.91
CA ALA A 792 -3.79 10.10 48.32
C ALA A 792 -5.15 10.43 48.98
N GLU A 793 -5.74 11.58 48.64
CA GLU A 793 -7.07 11.98 49.12
C GLU A 793 -8.18 11.03 48.63
N ASN A 794 -8.09 10.60 47.37
CA ASN A 794 -9.03 9.63 46.79
C ASN A 794 -8.89 8.24 47.46
N VAL A 795 -7.66 7.81 47.76
CA VAL A 795 -7.42 6.57 48.51
C VAL A 795 -8.00 6.66 49.92
N LEU A 796 -7.85 7.80 50.60
CA LEU A 796 -8.42 8.04 51.93
C LEU A 796 -9.95 8.01 51.92
N LYS A 797 -10.60 8.69 50.97
CA LYS A 797 -12.07 8.64 50.80
C LYS A 797 -12.59 7.24 50.50
N THR A 798 -11.81 6.44 49.76
CA THR A 798 -12.15 5.06 49.45
C THR A 798 -12.00 4.16 50.69
N ALA A 799 -10.96 4.40 51.50
CA ALA A 799 -10.76 3.71 52.77
C ALA A 799 -11.83 4.07 53.81
N GLU A 800 -12.26 5.34 53.88
CA GLU A 800 -13.35 5.78 54.75
C GLU A 800 -14.69 5.17 54.35
N LYS A 801 -14.99 5.10 53.04
CA LYS A 801 -16.18 4.38 52.54
C LYS A 801 -16.12 2.89 52.85
N ALA A 802 -14.97 2.25 52.71
CA ALA A 802 -14.79 0.84 53.04
C ALA A 802 -14.89 0.56 54.56
N ALA A 803 -14.49 1.52 55.40
CA ALA A 803 -14.65 1.44 56.85
C ALA A 803 -16.11 1.63 57.27
N ALA A 804 -16.85 2.56 56.65
CA ALA A 804 -18.27 2.78 56.91
C ALA A 804 -19.13 1.54 56.59
N LEU A 805 -18.80 0.84 55.49
CA LEU A 805 -19.42 -0.43 55.06
C LEU A 805 -19.12 -1.64 55.96
N LYS A 806 -18.19 -1.52 56.93
CA LYS A 806 -17.91 -2.57 57.94
C LYS A 806 -18.56 -2.31 59.29
N THR A 807 -19.22 -1.17 59.47
CA THR A 807 -19.88 -0.75 60.72
C THR A 807 -21.41 -0.72 60.63
N GLU A 808 -21.99 -1.06 59.48
CA GLU A 808 -23.37 -1.56 59.34
C GLU A 808 -23.34 -3.09 59.28
#